data_AF-A0AA36NEI2-F1
#
_entry.id   AF-A0AA36NEI2-F1
#
_cell.length_a   1.000
_cell.length_b   1.000
_cell.length_c   1.000
_cell.angle_alpha   90.00
_cell.angle_beta   90.00
_cell.angle_gamma   90.00
#
_symmetry.space_group_name_H-M   'P 1'
#
loop_
_entity.id
_entity.type
_entity.pdbx_description
1 polymer ?
#
loop_
_entity_poly.entity_id
_entity_poly.type
_entity_poly.pdbx_seq_one_letter_code
_entity_poly.pdbx_strand_id
1 'polypeptide(L)'
;MEGMRGRPKMVNILETTMNFLDRPFESVLHPLRLTLPPSAAVGAALPDCSLRLVVGFTRSLASKMLLQLVLSSGLSADEIGCLMPQIKAAIVMHAVVEIGSEEQLLQRSLLSKFQVAESTRPDVLQIYEGFVKYCARAGLKYAEAISDQISRFNMNSSTDTSKISEQEEKMLRMLPNQDELFLKLLSSHWDNFKAGESGATLRTLVTHCDRVLPRDDTKPAIWTAIMAPSPAKNLLFLQRLIEVYMRNFKDAIKGGKKVNLAFRAARLREQAPADAYNFCCLYQQFLPQFKQQLSDGQLKAATAAFVKGAYDKEFLAQVRALDAEVSCKSFRFVSLLQGKATSLQSLEQQQENAESEAEAAQLKAFTVKLQKEQGIFLDFKSALKDFHSKHAASHRDHLLQQKRDLEAASRAYQENWMPIRVLERDDFVTTTIQNIVTDFAQKQSTLEEHVYKCLWCDLTKLGAAHSKHLMTMVSILAENVAAMPAKTVALIAVPNTATWGSVYSEAEILKAVATVEETLRSQEAELLVRRAVLSFSEESLKGSTRPGWHDVLVAISKVENAQGELVSDFTKSYLWQRRHVHDVEARPVGQFVVPDLQLQTGALNSSKAQRSKQQVTGVDLFLKLQQVLWRGVQTFGKSCIWFDLTPYDASLAQSVTLKNAQGKQDEPESTQSVAQIIFATDDSGADNRKVIFQYITAVVRQQIQKLAKEDKILKLDGFVERNFEAEKMPSYDEKHFELCMVQTQEGGGHCLLLREAALEKLVFNRYKQDFDKLVALHNSQHNPSGQSFKEKKRTATVAQLDLDKEPKLQCPPVEKTKDDLDKPLVVLPATSISNFEIVIDAKKQVFLLSNFDGVVTHHRPLFLGWGEYRTAGEVEKREKAKAMMLPFKMDTPEYKAFFFHDSTTFTPGYPEAVSSLADFLRFLEGKGVVKPSIACHALEVVAGATDKDCYKVNNDKLCSFELKPVPPKSEVTYQNGGSLLKVQKQEIGKLKIMMRLKFTKSESGAGIYPQKPGFFLAQPLSVAKGQMYQLV
;
A
#
# COMPACT_ATOMS: atom_id res chain seq x y z
N MET A 1 5.74 -45.29 -7.26
CA MET A 1 4.65 -44.28 -7.24
C MET A 1 4.64 -43.56 -8.57
N GLU A 2 3.65 -43.85 -9.40
CA GLU A 2 3.47 -43.26 -10.74
C GLU A 2 2.36 -42.21 -10.72
N GLY A 3 2.47 -41.20 -11.58
CA GLY A 3 1.41 -40.23 -11.81
C GLY A 3 0.47 -40.70 -12.92
N MET A 4 -0.82 -40.42 -12.78
CA MET A 4 -1.85 -40.88 -13.74
C MET A 4 -1.69 -40.36 -15.18
N ARG A 5 -0.91 -39.30 -15.42
CA ARG A 5 -0.83 -38.59 -16.72
C ARG A 5 0.54 -38.62 -17.41
N GLY A 6 1.49 -39.38 -16.88
CA GLY A 6 2.87 -39.37 -17.39
C GLY A 6 3.81 -38.46 -16.59
N ARG A 7 4.99 -38.21 -17.15
CA ARG A 7 6.13 -37.62 -16.43
C ARG A 7 5.99 -36.08 -16.31
N PRO A 8 6.15 -35.49 -15.12
CA PRO A 8 6.23 -34.04 -14.96
C PRO A 8 7.48 -33.47 -15.63
N LYS A 9 7.37 -32.25 -16.15
CA LYS A 9 8.48 -31.52 -16.78
C LYS A 9 9.51 -31.09 -15.75
N MET A 10 10.80 -31.24 -16.08
CA MET A 10 11.91 -30.95 -15.17
C MET A 10 11.91 -29.48 -14.71
N VAL A 11 11.67 -28.54 -15.63
CA VAL A 11 11.56 -27.11 -15.32
C VAL A 11 10.53 -26.82 -14.21
N ASN A 12 9.38 -27.49 -14.23
CA ASN A 12 8.34 -27.32 -13.21
C ASN A 12 8.74 -27.94 -11.86
N ILE A 13 9.49 -29.05 -11.89
CA ILE A 13 10.04 -29.68 -10.68
C ILE A 13 11.07 -28.74 -10.05
N LEU A 14 12.01 -28.21 -10.84
CA LEU A 14 13.03 -27.27 -10.40
C LEU A 14 12.41 -26.01 -9.78
N GLU A 15 11.44 -25.39 -10.46
CA GLU A 15 10.72 -24.22 -9.93
C GLU A 15 9.97 -24.53 -8.63
N THR A 16 9.27 -25.66 -8.57
CA THR A 16 8.56 -26.07 -7.35
C THR A 16 9.53 -26.31 -6.19
N THR A 17 10.69 -26.90 -6.47
CA THR A 17 11.75 -27.09 -5.46
C THR A 17 12.31 -25.76 -4.98
N MET A 18 12.55 -24.80 -5.87
CA MET A 18 12.97 -23.45 -5.45
C MET A 18 11.89 -22.77 -4.60
N ASN A 19 10.62 -22.88 -4.99
CA ASN A 19 9.51 -22.34 -4.20
C ASN A 19 9.44 -22.93 -2.79
N PHE A 20 9.72 -24.23 -2.64
CA PHE A 20 9.78 -24.88 -1.31
C PHE A 20 10.95 -24.38 -0.45
N LEU A 21 12.04 -23.92 -1.07
CA LEU A 21 13.15 -23.27 -0.35
C LEU A 21 12.81 -21.82 0.03
N ASP A 22 12.06 -21.11 -0.80
CA ASP A 22 11.70 -19.70 -0.56
C ASP A 22 10.56 -19.55 0.47
N ARG A 23 9.57 -20.46 0.48
CA ARG A 23 8.41 -20.40 1.38
C ARG A 23 7.95 -21.80 1.81
N PRO A 24 7.50 -21.98 3.07
CA PRO A 24 6.91 -23.24 3.52
C PRO A 24 5.66 -23.59 2.69
N PHE A 25 5.58 -24.83 2.21
CA PHE A 25 4.42 -25.29 1.44
C PHE A 25 3.24 -25.60 2.35
N GLU A 26 2.11 -24.91 2.14
CA GLU A 26 0.86 -25.11 2.89
C GLU A 26 0.14 -26.40 2.47
N SER A 27 0.70 -27.55 2.88
CA SER A 27 0.21 -28.87 2.47
C SER A 27 -1.21 -29.19 2.95
N VAL A 28 -1.69 -28.50 4.00
CA VAL A 28 -3.05 -28.63 4.53
C VAL A 28 -4.09 -28.08 3.56
N LEU A 29 -3.84 -26.91 2.96
CA LEU A 29 -4.76 -26.30 1.99
C LEU A 29 -4.68 -27.00 0.63
N HIS A 30 -3.52 -27.57 0.30
CA HIS A 30 -3.25 -28.18 -1.00
C HIS A 30 -2.69 -29.61 -0.89
N PRO A 31 -3.44 -30.57 -0.34
CA PRO A 31 -2.94 -31.92 -0.13
C PRO A 31 -2.62 -32.64 -1.46
N LEU A 32 -1.74 -33.63 -1.38
CA LEU A 32 -1.54 -34.61 -2.45
C LEU A 32 -2.81 -35.44 -2.61
N ARG A 33 -3.23 -35.71 -3.84
CA ARG A 33 -4.38 -36.58 -4.10
C ARG A 33 -3.89 -37.91 -4.64
N LEU A 34 -4.26 -38.99 -3.98
CA LEU A 34 -3.80 -40.35 -4.24
C LEU A 34 -4.98 -41.23 -4.64
N THR A 35 -4.74 -42.27 -5.42
CA THR A 35 -5.70 -43.36 -5.62
C THR A 35 -5.07 -44.67 -5.21
N LEU A 36 -5.92 -45.55 -4.68
CA LEU A 36 -5.56 -46.92 -4.33
C LEU A 36 -5.53 -47.80 -5.59
N PRO A 37 -4.76 -48.90 -5.58
CA PRO A 37 -4.85 -49.90 -6.65
C PRO A 37 -6.26 -50.52 -6.67
N PRO A 38 -6.76 -50.98 -7.82
CA PRO A 38 -8.09 -51.62 -7.91
C PRO A 38 -8.26 -52.83 -7.00
N SER A 39 -7.16 -53.48 -6.62
CA SER A 39 -7.11 -54.61 -5.69
C SER A 39 -7.10 -54.23 -4.21
N ALA A 40 -7.18 -52.93 -3.86
CA ALA A 40 -7.16 -52.48 -2.47
C ALA A 40 -8.52 -52.72 -1.80
N ALA A 41 -8.50 -53.46 -0.69
CA ALA A 41 -9.65 -53.64 0.20
C ALA A 41 -9.38 -52.94 1.54
N VAL A 42 -10.44 -52.47 2.20
CA VAL A 42 -10.35 -51.84 3.53
C VAL A 42 -9.75 -52.85 4.52
N GLY A 43 -8.67 -52.48 5.19
CA GLY A 43 -7.94 -53.33 6.14
C GLY A 43 -6.87 -54.24 5.52
N ALA A 44 -6.77 -54.32 4.18
CA ALA A 44 -5.70 -55.07 3.52
C ALA A 44 -4.41 -54.23 3.40
N ALA A 45 -3.26 -54.89 3.53
CA ALA A 45 -1.98 -54.26 3.27
C ALA A 45 -1.86 -53.83 1.80
N LEU A 46 -1.46 -52.59 1.57
CA LEU A 46 -1.20 -52.09 0.23
C LEU A 46 0.17 -52.58 -0.23
N PRO A 47 0.31 -53.13 -1.45
CA PRO A 47 1.62 -53.49 -1.98
C PRO A 47 2.52 -52.26 -2.06
N ASP A 48 3.83 -52.45 -1.89
CA ASP A 48 4.79 -51.36 -2.03
C ASP A 48 4.65 -50.64 -3.38
N CYS A 49 4.75 -49.32 -3.36
CA CYS A 49 4.62 -48.47 -4.55
C CYS A 49 3.29 -48.57 -5.31
N SER A 50 2.26 -49.21 -4.76
CA SER A 50 0.95 -49.41 -5.41
C SER A 50 0.08 -48.15 -5.47
N LEU A 51 0.37 -47.14 -4.63
CA LEU A 51 -0.29 -45.85 -4.64
C LEU A 51 0.06 -45.06 -5.91
N ARG A 52 -0.96 -44.48 -6.54
CA ARG A 52 -0.79 -43.59 -7.70
C ARG A 52 -1.21 -42.17 -7.35
N LEU A 53 -0.47 -41.19 -7.87
CA LEU A 53 -0.77 -39.77 -7.68
C LEU A 53 -1.76 -39.27 -8.72
N VAL A 54 -2.93 -38.83 -8.25
CA VAL A 54 -3.96 -38.15 -9.05
C VAL A 54 -3.60 -36.67 -9.19
N VAL A 55 -3.23 -35.98 -8.11
CA VAL A 55 -2.77 -34.58 -8.12
C VAL A 55 -1.55 -34.43 -7.20
N GLY A 56 -0.59 -33.60 -7.61
CA GLY A 56 0.60 -33.29 -6.80
C GLY A 56 1.87 -34.08 -7.15
N PHE A 57 1.93 -34.75 -8.31
CA PHE A 57 3.13 -35.51 -8.69
C PHE A 57 4.41 -34.66 -8.80
N THR A 58 4.32 -33.44 -9.36
CA THR A 58 5.44 -32.49 -9.38
C THR A 58 5.92 -32.14 -7.97
N ARG A 59 5.00 -31.95 -7.01
CA ARG A 59 5.32 -31.65 -5.60
C ARG A 59 6.06 -32.80 -4.94
N SER A 60 5.60 -34.04 -5.15
CA SER A 60 6.28 -35.23 -4.67
C SER A 60 7.71 -35.36 -5.23
N LEU A 61 7.90 -35.09 -6.52
CA LEU A 61 9.23 -35.10 -7.13
C LEU A 61 10.12 -33.96 -6.62
N ALA A 62 9.54 -32.78 -6.36
CA ALA A 62 10.27 -31.64 -5.80
C ALA A 62 10.81 -31.94 -4.39
N SER A 63 10.00 -32.59 -3.53
CA SER A 63 10.44 -33.06 -2.22
C SER A 63 11.55 -34.11 -2.32
N LYS A 64 11.46 -35.04 -3.27
CA LYS A 64 12.55 -36.01 -3.53
C LYS A 64 13.83 -35.32 -3.99
N MET A 65 13.71 -34.28 -4.82
CA MET A 65 14.86 -33.54 -5.30
C MET A 65 15.53 -32.74 -4.17
N LEU A 66 14.75 -32.17 -3.23
CA LEU A 66 15.29 -31.56 -2.01
C LEU A 66 16.06 -32.56 -1.17
N LEU A 67 15.51 -33.75 -0.94
CA LEU A 67 16.19 -34.82 -0.20
C LEU A 67 17.50 -35.22 -0.91
N GLN A 68 17.45 -35.37 -2.24
CA GLN A 68 18.65 -35.68 -3.02
C GLN A 68 19.69 -34.56 -2.95
N LEU A 69 19.28 -33.29 -2.99
CA LEU A 69 20.18 -32.14 -2.82
C LEU A 69 20.85 -32.16 -1.44
N VAL A 70 20.11 -32.42 -0.37
CA VAL A 70 20.67 -32.56 0.98
C VAL A 70 21.69 -33.70 1.02
N LEU A 71 21.36 -34.88 0.47
CA LEU A 71 22.29 -36.02 0.41
C LEU A 71 23.53 -35.75 -0.45
N SER A 72 23.40 -34.94 -1.49
CA SER A 72 24.49 -34.65 -2.45
C SER A 72 25.30 -33.41 -2.08
N SER A 73 24.85 -32.63 -1.08
CA SER A 73 25.47 -31.38 -0.65
C SER A 73 26.70 -31.56 0.24
N GLY A 74 27.00 -32.79 0.68
CA GLY A 74 28.15 -33.08 1.53
C GLY A 74 28.06 -32.47 2.95
N LEU A 75 26.87 -32.05 3.38
CA LEU A 75 26.63 -31.49 4.71
C LEU A 75 26.88 -32.53 5.80
N SER A 76 27.45 -32.08 6.92
CA SER A 76 27.64 -32.88 8.12
C SER A 76 26.30 -33.21 8.81
N ALA A 77 26.31 -34.20 9.71
CA ALA A 77 25.11 -34.59 10.46
C ALA A 77 24.54 -33.43 11.30
N ASP A 78 25.40 -32.56 11.85
CA ASP A 78 24.99 -31.40 12.65
C ASP A 78 24.34 -30.32 11.78
N GLU A 79 24.90 -30.04 10.59
CA GLU A 79 24.32 -29.09 9.63
C GLU A 79 22.97 -29.57 9.09
N ILE A 80 22.85 -30.88 8.82
CA ILE A 80 21.57 -31.49 8.47
C ILE A 80 20.59 -31.34 9.64
N GLY A 81 21.04 -31.58 10.87
CA GLY A 81 20.27 -31.39 12.10
C GLY A 81 19.67 -29.99 12.22
N CYS A 82 20.46 -28.96 11.94
CA CYS A 82 19.98 -27.56 11.94
C CYS A 82 18.92 -27.28 10.86
N LEU A 83 18.97 -27.97 9.72
CA LEU A 83 18.03 -27.80 8.60
C LEU A 83 16.80 -28.72 8.69
N MET A 84 16.77 -29.65 9.64
CA MET A 84 15.69 -30.63 9.78
C MET A 84 14.29 -30.04 9.93
N PRO A 85 14.05 -28.96 10.69
CA PRO A 85 12.72 -28.36 10.80
C PRO A 85 12.18 -27.89 9.44
N GLN A 86 13.03 -27.24 8.63
CA GLN A 86 12.68 -26.70 7.31
C GLN A 86 12.49 -27.82 6.30
N ILE A 87 13.38 -28.82 6.30
CA ILE A 87 13.27 -30.00 5.44
C ILE A 87 11.99 -30.78 5.78
N LYS A 88 11.70 -31.01 7.07
CA LYS A 88 10.46 -31.65 7.52
C LYS A 88 9.22 -30.88 7.07
N ALA A 89 9.21 -29.56 7.24
CA ALA A 89 8.10 -28.72 6.77
C ALA A 89 7.90 -28.82 5.24
N ALA A 90 8.97 -28.97 4.46
CA ALA A 90 8.91 -29.07 3.00
C ALA A 90 8.55 -30.48 2.47
N ILE A 91 8.82 -31.55 3.22
CA ILE A 91 8.58 -32.95 2.78
C ILE A 91 7.33 -33.59 3.41
N VAL A 92 6.88 -33.11 4.57
CA VAL A 92 5.67 -33.62 5.22
C VAL A 92 4.45 -33.01 4.55
N MET A 93 3.80 -33.81 3.70
CA MET A 93 2.62 -33.40 2.94
C MET A 93 1.37 -34.17 3.36
N HIS A 94 0.28 -33.45 3.59
CA HIS A 94 -1.03 -34.06 3.74
C HIS A 94 -1.44 -34.73 2.42
N ALA A 95 -2.08 -35.89 2.52
CA ALA A 95 -2.59 -36.62 1.38
C ALA A 95 -4.05 -37.02 1.58
N VAL A 96 -4.82 -37.00 0.49
CA VAL A 96 -6.22 -37.40 0.44
C VAL A 96 -6.36 -38.52 -0.59
N VAL A 97 -7.10 -39.57 -0.24
CA VAL A 97 -7.40 -40.68 -1.14
C VAL A 97 -8.68 -40.36 -1.91
N GLU A 98 -8.62 -40.44 -3.23
CA GLU A 98 -9.76 -40.33 -4.13
C GLU A 98 -10.21 -41.71 -4.61
N ILE A 99 -11.52 -41.91 -4.67
CA ILE A 99 -12.16 -43.14 -5.12
C ILE A 99 -12.94 -42.83 -6.40
N GLY A 100 -12.74 -43.65 -7.42
CA GLY A 100 -13.43 -43.52 -8.70
C GLY A 100 -12.86 -44.51 -9.73
N SER A 101 -13.52 -44.63 -10.88
CA SER A 101 -12.93 -45.38 -11.99
C SER A 101 -11.67 -44.67 -12.49
N GLU A 102 -10.72 -45.41 -13.07
CA GLU A 102 -9.47 -44.82 -13.57
C GLU A 102 -9.73 -43.72 -14.61
N GLU A 103 -10.77 -43.88 -15.44
CA GLU A 103 -11.24 -42.87 -16.39
C GLU A 103 -11.76 -41.60 -15.70
N GLN A 104 -12.65 -41.74 -14.71
CA GLN A 104 -13.20 -40.62 -13.95
C GLN A 104 -12.09 -39.87 -13.21
N LEU A 105 -11.17 -40.61 -12.59
CA LEU A 105 -10.03 -40.03 -11.90
C LEU A 105 -9.09 -39.34 -12.89
N LEU A 106 -8.86 -39.88 -14.10
CA LEU A 106 -8.03 -39.23 -15.13
C LEU A 106 -8.66 -37.91 -15.62
N GLN A 107 -9.97 -37.89 -15.88
CA GLN A 107 -10.70 -36.69 -16.28
C GLN A 107 -10.74 -35.63 -15.17
N ARG A 108 -11.07 -36.03 -13.93
CA ARG A 108 -11.04 -35.12 -12.76
C ARG A 108 -9.65 -34.59 -12.48
N SER A 109 -8.64 -35.43 -12.65
CA SER A 109 -7.24 -35.05 -12.60
C SER A 109 -7.05 -33.91 -13.63
N LEU A 110 -7.35 -34.13 -14.91
CA LEU A 110 -7.23 -33.09 -15.96
C LEU A 110 -7.96 -31.79 -15.59
N LEU A 111 -9.25 -31.86 -15.26
CA LEU A 111 -10.08 -30.71 -14.89
C LEU A 111 -9.53 -29.93 -13.68
N SER A 112 -9.17 -30.62 -12.60
CA SER A 112 -8.67 -29.97 -11.39
C SER A 112 -7.40 -29.15 -11.64
N LYS A 113 -6.50 -29.57 -12.53
CA LYS A 113 -5.29 -28.79 -12.85
C LYS A 113 -5.53 -27.67 -13.86
N PHE A 114 -6.63 -27.72 -14.61
CA PHE A 114 -7.05 -26.63 -15.48
C PHE A 114 -7.76 -25.53 -14.68
N GLN A 115 -8.40 -25.90 -13.55
CA GLN A 115 -9.15 -24.99 -12.68
C GLN A 115 -8.33 -24.39 -11.52
N VAL A 116 -7.33 -25.12 -11.00
CA VAL A 116 -6.53 -24.67 -9.84
C VAL A 116 -5.38 -23.77 -10.30
N ALA A 117 -5.46 -22.49 -9.99
CA ALA A 117 -4.45 -21.47 -10.34
C ALA A 117 -3.05 -21.78 -9.79
N GLU A 118 -2.95 -22.51 -8.66
CA GLU A 118 -1.68 -22.85 -8.00
C GLU A 118 -1.03 -24.12 -8.57
N SER A 119 -1.69 -24.82 -9.50
CA SER A 119 -1.12 -25.98 -10.17
C SER A 119 -0.63 -25.60 -11.57
N THR A 120 0.56 -26.06 -11.95
CA THR A 120 1.01 -25.89 -13.33
C THR A 120 0.08 -26.66 -14.28
N ARG A 121 -0.52 -25.94 -15.24
CA ARG A 121 -1.33 -26.52 -16.32
C ARG A 121 -0.48 -27.52 -17.10
N PRO A 122 -0.99 -28.75 -17.38
CA PRO A 122 -0.29 -29.70 -18.24
C PRO A 122 -0.06 -29.13 -19.65
N ASP A 123 1.11 -29.38 -20.23
CA ASP A 123 1.35 -29.04 -21.63
C ASP A 123 0.71 -30.06 -22.60
N VAL A 124 0.69 -29.72 -23.89
CA VAL A 124 0.05 -30.53 -24.92
C VAL A 124 0.66 -31.93 -25.07
N LEU A 125 1.96 -32.11 -24.82
CA LEU A 125 2.58 -33.44 -24.91
C LEU A 125 2.13 -34.32 -23.75
N GLN A 126 1.98 -33.75 -22.55
CA GLN A 126 1.44 -34.46 -21.39
C GLN A 126 -0.04 -34.84 -21.59
N ILE A 127 -0.81 -33.94 -22.22
CA ILE A 127 -2.21 -34.21 -22.60
C ILE A 127 -2.26 -35.32 -23.65
N TYR A 128 -1.39 -35.25 -24.67
CA TYR A 128 -1.26 -36.25 -25.73
C TYR A 128 -0.94 -37.64 -25.16
N GLU A 129 0.10 -37.77 -24.33
CA GLU A 129 0.47 -39.03 -23.67
C GLU A 129 -0.68 -39.60 -22.82
N GLY A 130 -1.41 -38.72 -22.13
CA GLY A 130 -2.59 -39.09 -21.35
C GLY A 130 -3.69 -39.71 -22.22
N PHE A 131 -4.04 -39.04 -23.32
CA PHE A 131 -5.05 -39.54 -24.25
C PHE A 131 -4.60 -40.77 -25.03
N VAL A 132 -3.32 -40.89 -25.40
CA VAL A 132 -2.77 -42.11 -26.03
C VAL A 132 -2.91 -43.31 -25.09
N LYS A 133 -2.52 -43.16 -23.82
CA LYS A 133 -2.68 -44.23 -22.81
C LYS A 133 -4.14 -44.59 -22.58
N TYR A 134 -5.02 -43.58 -22.54
CA TYR A 134 -6.46 -43.77 -22.41
C TYR A 134 -7.03 -44.56 -23.60
N CYS A 135 -6.79 -44.11 -24.83
CA CYS A 135 -7.27 -44.77 -26.05
C CYS A 135 -6.72 -46.20 -26.15
N ALA A 136 -5.44 -46.42 -25.84
CA ALA A 136 -4.85 -47.76 -25.84
C ALA A 136 -5.54 -48.72 -24.85
N ARG A 137 -5.89 -48.24 -23.64
CA ARG A 137 -6.59 -49.05 -22.63
C ARG A 137 -8.07 -49.27 -22.96
N ALA A 138 -8.70 -48.29 -23.59
CA ALA A 138 -10.09 -48.37 -24.04
C ALA A 138 -10.25 -49.15 -25.37
N GLY A 139 -9.15 -49.60 -25.99
CA GLY A 139 -9.18 -50.28 -27.28
C GLY A 139 -9.58 -49.36 -28.45
N LEU A 140 -9.43 -48.05 -28.29
CA LEU A 140 -9.81 -47.04 -29.29
C LEU A 140 -8.60 -46.60 -30.12
N LYS A 141 -8.82 -46.34 -31.41
CA LYS A 141 -7.81 -45.68 -32.25
C LYS A 141 -7.76 -44.19 -31.94
N TYR A 142 -6.58 -43.67 -31.61
CA TYR A 142 -6.41 -42.28 -31.17
C TYR A 142 -6.97 -41.26 -32.19
N ALA A 143 -6.66 -41.43 -33.48
CA ALA A 143 -7.09 -40.49 -34.53
C ALA A 143 -8.61 -40.41 -34.71
N GLU A 144 -9.33 -41.51 -34.43
CA GLU A 144 -10.79 -41.59 -34.56
C GLU A 144 -11.48 -41.08 -33.28
N ALA A 145 -10.86 -41.22 -32.11
CA ALA A 145 -11.48 -40.90 -30.83
C ALA A 145 -11.21 -39.48 -30.30
N ILE A 146 -10.09 -38.86 -30.66
CA ILE A 146 -9.60 -37.64 -29.98
C ILE A 146 -10.58 -36.45 -30.05
N SER A 147 -11.26 -36.24 -31.19
CA SER A 147 -12.22 -35.14 -31.37
C SER A 147 -13.40 -35.24 -30.41
N ASP A 148 -13.93 -36.45 -30.22
CA ASP A 148 -15.04 -36.71 -29.31
C ASP A 148 -14.60 -36.57 -27.86
N GLN A 149 -13.38 -37.02 -27.54
CA GLN A 149 -12.83 -36.90 -26.18
C GLN A 149 -12.58 -35.43 -25.78
N ILE A 150 -12.06 -34.61 -26.70
CA ILE A 150 -11.88 -33.16 -26.47
C ILE A 150 -13.25 -32.48 -26.27
N SER A 151 -14.24 -32.83 -27.09
CA SER A 151 -15.60 -32.28 -26.99
C SER A 151 -16.24 -32.61 -25.63
N ARG A 152 -16.17 -33.88 -25.20
CA ARG A 152 -16.67 -34.30 -23.88
C ARG A 152 -15.91 -33.63 -22.73
N PHE A 153 -14.60 -33.47 -22.84
CA PHE A 153 -13.80 -32.77 -21.83
C PHE A 153 -14.19 -31.29 -21.70
N ASN A 154 -14.34 -30.60 -22.83
CA ASN A 154 -14.69 -29.18 -22.87
C ASN A 154 -16.14 -28.92 -22.43
N MET A 155 -17.07 -29.86 -22.66
CA MET A 155 -18.45 -29.78 -22.16
C MET A 155 -18.53 -29.78 -20.62
N ASN A 156 -17.61 -30.48 -19.95
CA ASN A 156 -17.58 -30.59 -18.49
C ASN A 156 -16.84 -29.41 -17.80
N SER A 157 -16.46 -28.38 -18.55
CA SER A 157 -15.66 -27.24 -18.06
C SER A 157 -16.47 -25.94 -18.07
N SER A 158 -16.58 -25.27 -16.90
CA SER A 158 -17.41 -24.08 -16.72
C SER A 158 -16.79 -22.74 -17.19
N THR A 159 -15.48 -22.71 -17.43
CA THR A 159 -14.72 -21.50 -17.82
C THR A 159 -13.81 -21.78 -19.02
N ASP A 160 -13.62 -20.78 -19.90
CA ASP A 160 -12.80 -20.96 -21.11
C ASP A 160 -11.32 -21.22 -20.80
N THR A 161 -10.80 -20.70 -19.68
CA THR A 161 -9.45 -21.03 -19.20
C THR A 161 -9.31 -22.49 -18.78
N SER A 162 -10.42 -23.17 -18.47
CA SER A 162 -10.44 -24.58 -18.07
C SER A 162 -10.67 -25.55 -19.23
N LYS A 163 -10.76 -25.05 -20.47
CA LYS A 163 -10.95 -25.86 -21.68
C LYS A 163 -9.63 -26.11 -22.42
N ILE A 164 -9.59 -27.18 -23.21
CA ILE A 164 -8.59 -27.38 -24.27
C ILE A 164 -8.86 -26.33 -25.34
N SER A 165 -7.89 -25.47 -25.59
CA SER A 165 -7.94 -24.41 -26.59
C SER A 165 -7.82 -24.94 -28.01
N GLU A 166 -8.26 -24.15 -28.98
CA GLU A 166 -8.18 -24.50 -30.41
C GLU A 166 -6.74 -24.79 -30.87
N GLN A 167 -5.74 -24.07 -30.34
CA GLN A 167 -4.33 -24.32 -30.65
C GLN A 167 -3.85 -25.66 -30.08
N GLU A 168 -4.24 -26.01 -28.85
CA GLU A 168 -3.90 -27.28 -28.23
C GLU A 168 -4.57 -28.44 -28.98
N GLU A 169 -5.84 -28.29 -29.35
CA GLU A 169 -6.58 -29.26 -30.15
C GLU A 169 -5.91 -29.51 -31.51
N LYS A 170 -5.55 -28.44 -32.24
CA LYS A 170 -4.86 -28.57 -33.53
C LYS A 170 -3.52 -29.31 -33.39
N MET A 171 -2.76 -29.02 -32.34
CA MET A 171 -1.52 -29.74 -32.04
C MET A 171 -1.78 -31.21 -31.69
N LEU A 172 -2.78 -31.52 -30.85
CA LEU A 172 -3.15 -32.90 -30.47
C LEU A 172 -3.54 -33.78 -31.67
N ARG A 173 -4.12 -33.18 -32.70
CA ARG A 173 -4.46 -33.85 -33.97
C ARG A 173 -3.24 -34.02 -34.88
N MET A 174 -2.26 -33.11 -34.80
CA MET A 174 -1.05 -33.15 -35.62
C MET A 174 0.02 -34.13 -35.10
N LEU A 175 0.15 -34.26 -33.78
CA LEU A 175 1.20 -35.06 -33.11
C LEU A 175 1.30 -36.53 -33.58
N PRO A 176 0.20 -37.28 -33.78
CA PRO A 176 0.26 -38.66 -34.28
C PRO A 176 0.95 -38.82 -35.64
N ASN A 177 0.96 -37.76 -36.45
CA ASN A 177 1.50 -37.78 -37.80
C ASN A 177 2.96 -37.29 -37.86
N GLN A 178 3.59 -37.01 -36.72
CA GLN A 178 4.98 -36.56 -36.65
C GLN A 178 5.95 -37.72 -36.44
N ASP A 179 7.22 -37.48 -36.78
CA ASP A 179 8.31 -38.43 -36.56
C ASP A 179 8.56 -38.65 -35.05
N GLU A 180 8.98 -39.85 -34.64
CA GLU A 180 9.28 -40.15 -33.23
C GLU A 180 10.39 -39.23 -32.67
N LEU A 181 11.38 -38.88 -33.50
CA LEU A 181 12.45 -37.95 -33.14
C LEU A 181 11.90 -36.54 -32.92
N PHE A 182 10.83 -36.15 -33.61
CA PHE A 182 10.17 -34.85 -33.39
C PHE A 182 9.61 -34.79 -31.97
N LEU A 183 8.88 -35.84 -31.56
CA LEU A 183 8.30 -35.93 -30.22
C LEU A 183 9.38 -35.95 -29.13
N LYS A 184 10.43 -36.75 -29.32
CA LYS A 184 11.57 -36.83 -28.39
C LYS A 184 12.29 -35.49 -28.25
N LEU A 185 12.59 -34.83 -29.36
CA LEU A 185 13.28 -33.55 -29.38
C LEU A 185 12.43 -32.44 -28.73
N LEU A 186 11.14 -32.35 -29.08
CA LEU A 186 10.23 -31.36 -28.50
C LEU A 186 10.06 -31.59 -27.00
N SER A 187 9.89 -32.85 -26.59
CA SER A 187 9.74 -33.21 -25.18
C SER A 187 11.00 -32.86 -24.37
N SER A 188 12.19 -33.18 -24.90
CA SER A 188 13.47 -32.83 -24.27
C SER A 188 13.67 -31.31 -24.12
N HIS A 189 13.27 -30.54 -25.14
CA HIS A 189 13.34 -29.08 -25.06
C HIS A 189 12.35 -28.52 -24.02
N TRP A 190 11.11 -29.01 -24.02
CA TRP A 190 10.09 -28.57 -23.07
C TRP A 190 10.29 -29.09 -21.64
N ASP A 191 11.10 -30.14 -21.45
CA ASP A 191 11.57 -30.54 -20.12
C ASP A 191 12.45 -29.45 -19.50
N ASN A 192 13.23 -28.73 -20.31
CA ASN A 192 14.16 -27.69 -19.86
C ASN A 192 13.56 -26.27 -19.89
N PHE A 193 12.54 -26.03 -20.72
CA PHE A 193 11.91 -24.71 -20.90
C PHE A 193 10.39 -24.82 -20.94
N LYS A 194 9.66 -23.93 -20.27
CA LYS A 194 8.19 -23.86 -20.42
C LYS A 194 7.83 -23.62 -21.88
N ALA A 195 6.75 -24.23 -22.38
CA ALA A 195 6.37 -24.11 -23.80
C ALA A 195 6.29 -22.65 -24.29
N GLY A 196 5.72 -21.75 -23.46
CA GLY A 196 5.60 -20.31 -23.73
C GLY A 196 6.90 -19.51 -23.60
N GLU A 197 7.96 -20.08 -23.04
CA GLU A 197 9.31 -19.50 -22.87
C GLU A 197 10.35 -20.20 -23.77
N SER A 198 10.00 -21.33 -24.37
CA SER A 198 10.88 -22.13 -25.19
C SER A 198 11.14 -21.51 -26.58
N GLY A 199 12.17 -22.02 -27.27
CA GLY A 199 12.41 -21.76 -28.70
C GLY A 199 11.29 -22.23 -29.64
N ALA A 200 10.48 -23.21 -29.24
CA ALA A 200 9.43 -23.82 -30.06
C ALA A 200 8.08 -23.72 -29.34
N THR A 201 7.39 -22.59 -29.52
CA THR A 201 6.09 -22.36 -28.86
C THR A 201 4.96 -23.12 -29.56
N LEU A 202 3.89 -23.42 -28.82
CA LEU A 202 2.68 -24.06 -29.38
C LEU A 202 2.14 -23.29 -30.59
N ARG A 203 2.03 -21.96 -30.47
CA ARG A 203 1.58 -21.09 -31.56
C ARG A 203 2.46 -21.24 -32.80
N THR A 204 3.78 -21.22 -32.64
CA THR A 204 4.71 -21.34 -33.77
C THR A 204 4.55 -22.68 -34.49
N LEU A 205 4.48 -23.78 -33.73
CA LEU A 205 4.36 -25.13 -34.30
C LEU A 205 3.03 -25.31 -35.04
N VAL A 206 1.92 -24.92 -34.42
CA VAL A 206 0.56 -25.06 -34.99
C VAL A 206 0.34 -24.17 -36.23
N THR A 207 1.05 -23.04 -36.30
CA THR A 207 0.98 -22.12 -37.43
C THR A 207 1.75 -22.64 -38.65
N HIS A 208 2.85 -23.38 -38.44
CA HIS A 208 3.79 -23.71 -39.52
C HIS A 208 3.87 -25.20 -39.88
N CYS A 209 3.83 -26.11 -38.90
CA CYS A 209 3.99 -27.55 -39.14
C CYS A 209 2.79 -28.21 -39.84
N ASP A 210 1.63 -27.54 -39.83
CA ASP A 210 0.39 -27.94 -40.51
C ASP A 210 -0.06 -26.86 -41.51
N ARG A 211 0.91 -26.09 -42.04
CA ARG A 211 0.64 -25.00 -42.97
C ARG A 211 0.29 -25.55 -44.35
N VAL A 212 -1.00 -25.51 -44.68
CA VAL A 212 -1.47 -25.67 -46.06
C VAL A 212 -1.53 -24.28 -46.69
N LEU A 213 -0.63 -24.01 -47.64
CA LEU A 213 -0.70 -22.78 -48.43
C LEU A 213 -1.90 -22.87 -49.39
N PRO A 214 -2.70 -21.79 -49.56
CA PRO A 214 -3.72 -21.74 -50.59
C PRO A 214 -3.10 -22.04 -51.95
N ARG A 215 -3.78 -22.85 -52.76
CA ARG A 215 -3.36 -23.10 -54.15
C ARG A 215 -3.38 -21.76 -54.89
N ASP A 216 -2.20 -21.35 -55.32
CA ASP A 216 -1.99 -20.08 -56.01
C ASP A 216 -1.49 -20.42 -57.42
N ASP A 217 -2.39 -20.30 -58.40
CA ASP A 217 -2.11 -20.66 -59.79
C ASP A 217 -1.08 -19.73 -60.45
N THR A 218 -0.66 -18.66 -59.76
CA THR A 218 0.43 -17.76 -60.20
C THR A 218 1.84 -18.24 -59.79
N LYS A 219 1.95 -19.26 -58.92
CA LYS A 219 3.24 -19.78 -58.46
C LYS A 219 3.70 -20.98 -59.29
N PRO A 220 5.01 -21.11 -59.60
CA PRO A 220 5.52 -22.29 -60.29
C PRO A 220 5.20 -23.57 -59.52
N ALA A 221 4.70 -24.60 -60.22
CA ALA A 221 4.21 -25.84 -59.60
C ALA A 221 5.24 -26.54 -58.70
N ILE A 222 6.54 -26.38 -59.00
CA ILE A 222 7.64 -26.93 -58.20
C ILE A 222 7.63 -26.40 -56.75
N TRP A 223 7.34 -25.11 -56.54
CA TRP A 223 7.36 -24.50 -55.20
C TRP A 223 6.17 -24.94 -54.35
N THR A 224 5.04 -25.24 -54.96
CA THR A 224 3.88 -25.85 -54.27
C THR A 224 4.25 -27.22 -53.71
N ALA A 225 5.00 -28.04 -54.46
CA ALA A 225 5.50 -29.32 -53.98
C ALA A 225 6.61 -29.17 -52.91
N ILE A 226 7.54 -28.23 -53.09
CA ILE A 226 8.61 -27.94 -52.12
C ILE A 226 8.01 -27.49 -50.78
N MET A 227 6.96 -26.68 -50.77
CA MET A 227 6.38 -26.13 -49.54
C MET A 227 5.35 -27.05 -48.87
N ALA A 228 4.98 -28.17 -49.49
CA ALA A 228 4.06 -29.14 -48.91
C ALA A 228 4.62 -29.68 -47.56
N PRO A 229 3.85 -29.61 -46.46
CA PRO A 229 4.31 -30.07 -45.15
C PRO A 229 4.62 -31.56 -45.15
N SER A 230 5.65 -31.97 -44.41
CA SER A 230 5.98 -33.37 -44.19
C SER A 230 6.67 -33.57 -42.84
N PRO A 231 6.62 -34.79 -42.24
CA PRO A 231 7.23 -35.04 -40.94
C PRO A 231 8.72 -34.71 -40.89
N ALA A 232 9.46 -34.99 -41.98
CA ALA A 232 10.88 -34.69 -42.08
C ALA A 232 11.16 -33.17 -42.11
N LYS A 233 10.33 -32.39 -42.82
CA LYS A 233 10.44 -30.91 -42.84
C LYS A 233 10.13 -30.32 -41.46
N ASN A 234 9.11 -30.85 -40.79
CA ASN A 234 8.73 -30.43 -39.44
C ASN A 234 9.82 -30.75 -38.41
N LEU A 235 10.48 -31.91 -38.50
CA LEU A 235 11.62 -32.26 -37.66
C LEU A 235 12.79 -31.28 -37.86
N LEU A 236 13.15 -30.98 -39.10
CA LEU A 236 14.23 -30.04 -39.40
C LEU A 236 13.89 -28.62 -38.93
N PHE A 237 12.64 -28.19 -39.08
CA PHE A 237 12.16 -26.91 -38.58
C PHE A 237 12.26 -26.83 -37.04
N LEU A 238 11.81 -27.86 -36.33
CA LEU A 238 11.93 -27.94 -34.88
C LEU A 238 13.39 -27.87 -34.43
N GLN A 239 14.29 -28.62 -35.07
CA GLN A 239 15.72 -28.58 -34.80
C GLN A 239 16.28 -27.17 -34.95
N ARG A 240 15.91 -26.49 -36.04
CA ARG A 240 16.33 -25.10 -36.28
C ARG A 240 15.83 -24.14 -35.20
N LEU A 241 14.53 -24.19 -34.86
CA LEU A 241 13.97 -23.33 -33.81
C LEU A 241 14.71 -23.49 -32.48
N ILE A 242 15.06 -24.72 -32.12
CA ILE A 242 15.78 -25.04 -30.89
C ILE A 242 17.24 -24.56 -30.97
N GLU A 243 17.95 -24.85 -32.05
CA GLU A 243 19.38 -24.50 -32.17
C GLU A 243 19.62 -22.99 -32.24
N VAL A 244 18.78 -22.25 -32.98
CA VAL A 244 18.82 -20.77 -32.98
C VAL A 244 18.57 -20.23 -31.58
N TYR A 245 17.56 -20.76 -30.90
CA TYR A 245 17.24 -20.37 -29.53
C TYR A 245 18.38 -20.67 -28.56
N MET A 246 18.98 -21.86 -28.62
CA MET A 246 20.08 -22.27 -27.74
C MET A 246 21.37 -21.51 -28.02
N ARG A 247 21.65 -21.16 -29.29
CA ARG A 247 22.77 -20.27 -29.65
C ARG A 247 22.58 -18.91 -28.99
N ASN A 248 21.43 -18.27 -29.23
CA ASN A 248 21.13 -16.95 -28.69
C ASN A 248 21.11 -16.96 -27.15
N PHE A 249 20.61 -18.04 -26.54
CA PHE A 249 20.61 -18.23 -25.08
C PHE A 249 22.02 -18.37 -24.51
N LYS A 250 22.89 -19.17 -25.14
CA LYS A 250 24.31 -19.29 -24.75
C LYS A 250 25.06 -17.98 -24.88
N ASP A 251 24.82 -17.22 -25.95
CA ASP A 251 25.44 -15.91 -26.16
C ASP A 251 24.96 -14.89 -25.11
N ALA A 252 23.68 -14.92 -24.74
CA ALA A 252 23.14 -14.10 -23.67
C ALA A 252 23.75 -14.44 -22.30
N ILE A 253 24.00 -15.73 -22.00
CA ILE A 253 24.65 -16.17 -20.76
C ILE A 253 26.12 -15.72 -20.72
N LYS A 254 26.85 -15.84 -21.84
CA LYS A 254 28.25 -15.38 -21.93
C LYS A 254 28.40 -13.88 -21.66
N GLY A 255 27.35 -13.10 -21.88
CA GLY A 255 27.28 -11.68 -21.52
C GLY A 255 27.19 -11.38 -20.02
N GLY A 256 27.28 -12.38 -19.13
CA GLY A 256 27.40 -12.20 -17.68
C GLY A 256 26.12 -11.83 -16.93
N LYS A 257 24.95 -11.83 -17.58
CA LYS A 257 23.66 -11.49 -16.96
C LYS A 257 22.75 -12.72 -16.87
N LYS A 258 22.10 -12.91 -15.72
CA LYS A 258 21.04 -13.92 -15.53
C LYS A 258 19.90 -13.65 -16.52
N VAL A 259 19.65 -14.58 -17.44
CA VAL A 259 18.64 -14.41 -18.49
C VAL A 259 17.25 -14.71 -17.91
N ASN A 260 16.44 -13.66 -17.72
CA ASN A 260 15.03 -13.83 -17.35
C ASN A 260 14.20 -14.22 -18.59
N LEU A 261 13.82 -15.49 -18.68
CA LEU A 261 13.12 -16.04 -19.84
C LEU A 261 11.69 -15.51 -20.02
N ALA A 262 11.00 -15.17 -18.93
CA ALA A 262 9.64 -14.63 -19.00
C ALA A 262 9.55 -13.36 -19.86
N PHE A 263 10.58 -12.50 -19.81
CA PHE A 263 10.62 -11.25 -20.58
C PHE A 263 11.49 -11.33 -21.84
N ARG A 264 12.52 -12.19 -21.86
CA ARG A 264 13.52 -12.20 -22.93
C ARG A 264 13.41 -13.35 -23.92
N ALA A 265 12.62 -14.40 -23.64
CA ALA A 265 12.51 -15.57 -24.51
C ALA A 265 12.12 -15.22 -25.96
N ALA A 266 11.24 -14.23 -26.17
CA ALA A 266 10.82 -13.80 -27.50
C ALA A 266 11.99 -13.28 -28.37
N ARG A 267 12.97 -12.60 -27.77
CA ARG A 267 14.17 -12.10 -28.47
C ARG A 267 15.18 -13.19 -28.79
N LEU A 268 15.10 -14.32 -28.09
CA LEU A 268 16.00 -15.47 -28.30
C LEU A 268 15.48 -16.39 -29.41
N ARG A 269 14.19 -16.35 -29.72
CA ARG A 269 13.56 -17.17 -30.77
C ARG A 269 13.97 -16.73 -32.18
N GLU A 270 13.66 -17.61 -33.14
CA GLU A 270 13.63 -17.26 -34.56
C GLU A 270 12.65 -16.10 -34.79
N GLN A 271 13.15 -15.00 -35.37
CA GLN A 271 12.38 -13.76 -35.53
C GLN A 271 11.45 -13.82 -36.77
N ALA A 272 11.80 -14.65 -37.75
CA ALA A 272 11.02 -14.86 -38.96
C ALA A 272 10.68 -16.36 -39.15
N PRO A 273 9.80 -16.95 -38.31
CA PRO A 273 9.54 -18.39 -38.32
C PRO A 273 8.88 -18.88 -39.62
N ALA A 274 8.13 -18.02 -40.32
CA ALA A 274 7.56 -18.36 -41.62
C ALA A 274 8.64 -18.54 -42.70
N ASP A 275 9.62 -17.65 -42.73
CA ASP A 275 10.76 -17.74 -43.66
C ASP A 275 11.65 -18.92 -43.29
N ALA A 276 11.92 -19.11 -41.99
CA ALA A 276 12.70 -20.24 -41.50
C ALA A 276 12.06 -21.59 -41.87
N TYR A 277 10.73 -21.72 -41.79
CA TYR A 277 10.05 -22.93 -42.24
C TYR A 277 10.25 -23.16 -43.76
N ASN A 278 10.13 -22.10 -44.56
CA ASN A 278 10.38 -22.18 -46.00
C ASN A 278 11.84 -22.58 -46.30
N PHE A 279 12.82 -22.10 -45.52
CA PHE A 279 14.21 -22.54 -45.65
C PHE A 279 14.35 -24.03 -45.36
N CYS A 280 13.69 -24.54 -44.33
CA CYS A 280 13.69 -25.97 -43.99
C CYS A 280 13.04 -26.82 -45.09
N CYS A 281 11.93 -26.37 -45.67
CA CYS A 281 11.31 -27.02 -46.82
C CYS A 281 12.26 -27.13 -48.01
N LEU A 282 12.95 -26.02 -48.34
CA LEU A 282 13.90 -25.96 -49.44
C LEU A 282 15.15 -26.82 -49.17
N TYR A 283 15.70 -26.75 -47.96
CA TYR A 283 16.85 -27.58 -47.55
C TYR A 283 16.52 -29.07 -47.62
N GLN A 284 15.34 -29.46 -47.11
CA GLN A 284 14.90 -30.86 -47.13
C GLN A 284 14.66 -31.38 -48.55
N GLN A 285 14.15 -30.53 -49.47
CA GLN A 285 14.00 -30.89 -50.88
C GLN A 285 15.35 -31.24 -51.52
N PHE A 286 16.38 -30.44 -51.25
CA PHE A 286 17.70 -30.59 -51.87
C PHE A 286 18.65 -31.51 -51.08
N LEU A 287 18.25 -31.96 -49.89
CA LEU A 287 19.05 -32.86 -49.05
C LEU A 287 19.57 -34.12 -49.77
N PRO A 288 18.78 -34.81 -50.63
CA PRO A 288 19.29 -35.95 -51.39
C PRO A 288 20.44 -35.58 -52.36
N GLN A 289 20.38 -34.38 -52.94
CA GLN A 289 21.39 -33.89 -53.87
C GLN A 289 22.64 -33.39 -53.12
N PHE A 290 22.45 -32.78 -51.94
CA PHE A 290 23.56 -32.47 -51.03
C PHE A 290 24.30 -33.73 -50.59
N LYS A 291 23.58 -34.82 -50.29
CA LYS A 291 24.17 -36.14 -49.96
C LYS A 291 25.02 -36.72 -51.10
N GLN A 292 24.68 -36.45 -52.36
CA GLN A 292 25.47 -36.91 -53.51
C GLN A 292 26.72 -36.06 -53.74
N GLN A 293 26.70 -34.80 -53.28
CA GLN A 293 27.73 -33.80 -53.59
C GLN A 293 28.71 -33.51 -52.44
N LEU A 294 28.37 -33.89 -51.21
CA LEU A 294 29.16 -33.66 -50.00
C LEU A 294 29.45 -34.99 -49.31
N SER A 295 30.63 -35.13 -48.71
CA SER A 295 30.93 -36.26 -47.81
C SER A 295 30.05 -36.21 -46.56
N ASP A 296 29.86 -37.34 -45.88
CA ASP A 296 29.05 -37.41 -44.65
C ASP A 296 29.48 -36.41 -43.57
N GLY A 297 30.80 -36.18 -43.43
CA GLY A 297 31.34 -35.18 -42.51
C GLY A 297 30.98 -33.75 -42.89
N GLN A 298 31.11 -33.41 -44.18
CA GLN A 298 30.74 -32.09 -44.72
C GLN A 298 29.23 -31.84 -44.64
N LEU A 299 28.41 -32.86 -44.94
CA LEU A 299 26.97 -32.77 -44.84
C LEU A 299 26.51 -32.56 -43.39
N LYS A 300 27.14 -33.25 -42.43
CA LYS A 300 26.87 -33.06 -41.00
C LYS A 300 27.23 -31.65 -40.54
N ALA A 301 28.37 -31.12 -40.99
CA ALA A 301 28.78 -29.74 -40.69
C ALA A 301 27.85 -28.71 -41.36
N ALA A 302 27.47 -28.94 -42.62
CA ALA A 302 26.53 -28.08 -43.35
C ALA A 302 25.16 -28.05 -42.68
N THR A 303 24.65 -29.21 -42.26
CA THR A 303 23.36 -29.31 -41.56
C THR A 303 23.43 -28.61 -40.21
N ALA A 304 24.52 -28.78 -39.45
CA ALA A 304 24.73 -28.09 -38.17
C ALA A 304 24.83 -26.56 -38.31
N ALA A 305 25.46 -26.07 -39.39
CA ALA A 305 25.52 -24.64 -39.70
C ALA A 305 24.15 -24.10 -40.16
N PHE A 306 23.43 -24.87 -40.96
CA PHE A 306 22.08 -24.53 -41.44
C PHE A 306 21.08 -24.37 -40.29
N VAL A 307 21.00 -25.32 -39.36
CA VAL A 307 20.05 -25.24 -38.23
C VAL A 307 20.40 -24.12 -37.26
N LYS A 308 21.64 -23.60 -37.28
CA LYS A 308 22.07 -22.42 -36.54
C LYS A 308 21.88 -21.11 -37.31
N GLY A 309 21.31 -21.12 -38.50
CA GLY A 309 21.03 -19.94 -39.31
C GLY A 309 22.23 -19.34 -40.06
N ALA A 310 23.31 -20.09 -40.27
CA ALA A 310 24.50 -19.56 -40.93
C ALA A 310 24.28 -19.22 -42.43
N TYR A 311 23.30 -19.85 -43.07
CA TYR A 311 23.02 -19.73 -44.51
C TYR A 311 21.76 -18.92 -44.84
N ASP A 312 21.20 -18.19 -43.87
CA ASP A 312 19.89 -17.54 -44.01
C ASP A 312 19.83 -16.54 -45.16
N LYS A 313 20.90 -15.77 -45.40
CA LYS A 313 20.94 -14.80 -46.51
C LYS A 313 20.77 -15.47 -47.88
N GLU A 314 21.37 -16.63 -48.04
CA GLU A 314 21.34 -17.39 -49.29
C GLU A 314 19.97 -18.05 -49.50
N PHE A 315 19.44 -18.71 -48.48
CA PHE A 315 18.11 -19.32 -48.55
C PHE A 315 16.98 -18.29 -48.68
N LEU A 316 17.12 -17.13 -48.04
CA LEU A 316 16.16 -16.03 -48.17
C LEU A 316 16.09 -15.48 -49.60
N ALA A 317 17.24 -15.35 -50.28
CA ALA A 317 17.25 -14.93 -51.68
C ALA A 317 16.48 -15.91 -52.57
N GLN A 318 16.70 -17.23 -52.39
CA GLN A 318 16.01 -18.26 -53.18
C GLN A 318 14.51 -18.34 -52.89
N VAL A 319 14.12 -18.31 -51.61
CA VAL A 319 12.70 -18.37 -51.21
C VAL A 319 11.93 -17.12 -51.64
N ARG A 320 12.59 -15.95 -51.75
CA ARG A 320 11.95 -14.72 -52.26
C ARG A 320 11.87 -14.69 -53.78
N ALA A 321 12.89 -15.19 -54.47
CA ALA A 321 12.92 -15.22 -55.93
C ALA A 321 11.89 -16.21 -56.50
N LEU A 322 11.59 -17.30 -55.78
CA LEU A 322 10.69 -18.37 -56.23
C LEU A 322 11.02 -18.86 -57.65
N ASP A 323 12.31 -18.97 -57.95
CA ASP A 323 12.82 -19.33 -59.28
C ASP A 323 12.33 -20.73 -59.68
N ALA A 324 11.75 -20.86 -60.87
CA ALA A 324 11.28 -22.12 -61.41
C ALA A 324 12.43 -23.10 -61.71
N GLU A 325 13.65 -22.60 -61.89
CA GLU A 325 14.86 -23.38 -62.20
C GLU A 325 15.80 -23.57 -61.00
N VAL A 326 15.32 -23.33 -59.77
CA VAL A 326 16.12 -23.50 -58.56
C VAL A 326 16.77 -24.90 -58.49
N SER A 327 18.08 -24.95 -58.27
CA SER A 327 18.85 -26.20 -58.27
C SER A 327 19.91 -26.25 -57.17
N CYS A 328 20.51 -27.42 -56.95
CA CYS A 328 21.60 -27.58 -55.98
C CYS A 328 22.80 -26.64 -56.23
N LYS A 329 23.02 -26.20 -57.48
CA LYS A 329 24.11 -25.26 -57.84
C LYS A 329 23.81 -23.82 -57.41
N SER A 330 22.56 -23.50 -57.09
CA SER A 330 22.15 -22.18 -56.61
C SER A 330 22.63 -21.88 -55.18
N PHE A 331 23.25 -22.87 -54.51
CA PHE A 331 23.78 -22.75 -53.15
C PHE A 331 25.32 -22.72 -53.13
N ARG A 332 25.88 -21.53 -52.93
CA ARG A 332 27.32 -21.23 -52.79
C ARG A 332 27.97 -21.97 -51.63
N PHE A 333 27.26 -22.30 -50.55
CA PHE A 333 27.88 -23.09 -49.47
C PHE A 333 28.31 -24.48 -49.95
N VAL A 334 27.65 -25.05 -50.97
CA VAL A 334 28.01 -26.35 -51.54
C VAL A 334 29.34 -26.26 -52.29
N SER A 335 29.55 -25.21 -53.09
CA SER A 335 30.81 -25.00 -53.82
C SER A 335 31.97 -24.61 -52.91
N LEU A 336 31.70 -23.85 -51.85
CA LEU A 336 32.69 -23.50 -50.81
C LEU A 336 33.17 -24.74 -50.03
N LEU A 337 32.26 -25.62 -49.62
CA LEU A 337 32.61 -26.86 -48.91
C LEU A 337 33.29 -27.88 -49.83
N GLN A 338 33.07 -27.79 -51.15
CA GLN A 338 33.79 -28.54 -52.18
C GLN A 338 35.15 -27.93 -52.57
N GLY A 339 35.54 -26.78 -51.99
CA GLY A 339 36.82 -26.14 -52.27
C GLY A 339 36.93 -25.47 -53.64
N LYS A 340 35.81 -25.17 -54.30
CA LYS A 340 35.79 -24.48 -55.61
C LYS A 340 35.13 -23.12 -55.50
N ALA A 341 35.91 -22.07 -55.24
CA ALA A 341 35.47 -20.69 -55.45
C ALA A 341 36.63 -19.78 -55.91
N THR A 342 36.65 -19.49 -57.20
CA THR A 342 37.16 -18.25 -57.84
C THR A 342 36.15 -17.12 -57.55
N SER A 343 36.48 -15.83 -57.44
CA SER A 343 37.43 -15.01 -58.20
C SER A 343 37.74 -13.71 -57.46
N LEU A 344 38.89 -13.12 -57.81
CA LEU A 344 39.35 -11.78 -57.43
C LEU A 344 38.51 -10.69 -58.12
N GLN A 345 38.05 -9.69 -57.36
CA GLN A 345 37.60 -8.40 -57.87
C GLN A 345 38.79 -7.44 -58.00
N SER A 346 38.70 -6.50 -58.95
CA SER A 346 39.76 -5.55 -59.32
C SER A 346 40.15 -4.61 -58.17
N LEU A 347 41.44 -4.23 -58.13
CA LEU A 347 42.08 -3.41 -57.10
C LEU A 347 41.44 -2.01 -56.90
N GLU A 348 40.87 -1.41 -57.94
CA GLU A 348 40.19 -0.10 -57.85
C GLU A 348 38.82 -0.21 -57.17
N GLN A 349 38.10 -1.33 -57.40
CA GLN A 349 36.84 -1.62 -56.72
C GLN A 349 37.09 -2.11 -55.29
N GLN A 350 38.26 -2.71 -55.00
CA GLN A 350 38.70 -3.01 -53.64
C GLN A 350 39.02 -1.76 -52.82
N GLN A 351 39.58 -0.71 -53.43
CA GLN A 351 39.88 0.53 -52.72
C GLN A 351 38.60 1.32 -52.42
N GLU A 352 37.68 1.42 -53.39
CA GLU A 352 36.40 2.09 -53.18
C GLU A 352 35.47 1.30 -52.25
N ASN A 353 35.49 -0.03 -52.32
CA ASN A 353 34.81 -0.89 -51.35
C ASN A 353 35.50 -0.83 -49.99
N ALA A 354 36.83 -0.71 -49.88
CA ALA A 354 37.53 -0.59 -48.61
C ALA A 354 37.25 0.74 -47.91
N GLU A 355 37.15 1.85 -48.64
CA GLU A 355 36.75 3.16 -48.10
C GLU A 355 35.27 3.16 -47.69
N SER A 356 34.39 2.56 -48.50
CA SER A 356 32.98 2.34 -48.17
C SER A 356 32.81 1.42 -46.95
N GLU A 357 33.58 0.34 -46.88
CA GLU A 357 33.61 -0.60 -45.76
C GLU A 357 34.23 0.03 -44.51
N ALA A 358 35.19 0.96 -44.65
CA ALA A 358 35.76 1.71 -43.54
C ALA A 358 34.76 2.70 -42.94
N GLU A 359 34.08 3.53 -43.76
CA GLU A 359 33.00 4.41 -43.28
C GLU A 359 31.84 3.59 -42.69
N ALA A 360 31.44 2.49 -43.34
CA ALA A 360 30.39 1.59 -42.82
C ALA A 360 30.82 0.90 -41.52
N ALA A 361 32.09 0.51 -41.39
CA ALA A 361 32.65 -0.06 -40.16
C ALA A 361 32.71 0.98 -39.04
N GLN A 362 33.03 2.24 -39.35
CA GLN A 362 33.06 3.35 -38.39
C GLN A 362 31.64 3.70 -37.90
N LEU A 363 30.65 3.75 -38.80
CA LEU A 363 29.23 3.92 -38.44
C LEU A 363 28.72 2.74 -37.61
N LYS A 364 29.09 1.51 -37.97
CA LYS A 364 28.73 0.30 -37.22
C LYS A 364 29.39 0.29 -35.84
N ALA A 365 30.66 0.67 -35.73
CA ALA A 365 31.36 0.78 -34.46
C ALA A 365 30.73 1.84 -33.55
N PHE A 366 30.38 3.01 -34.10
CA PHE A 366 29.63 4.05 -33.39
C PHE A 366 28.26 3.52 -32.91
N THR A 367 27.50 2.88 -33.80
CA THR A 367 26.17 2.33 -33.48
C THR A 367 26.25 1.29 -32.36
N VAL A 368 27.21 0.38 -32.42
CA VAL A 368 27.41 -0.66 -31.39
C VAL A 368 27.83 -0.04 -30.05
N LYS A 369 28.74 0.94 -30.06
CA LYS A 369 29.13 1.66 -28.84
C LYS A 369 27.96 2.44 -28.24
N LEU A 370 27.21 3.18 -29.06
CA LEU A 370 26.04 3.93 -28.64
C LEU A 370 24.96 3.03 -28.04
N GLN A 371 24.67 1.89 -28.68
CA GLN A 371 23.74 0.88 -28.15
C GLN A 371 24.21 0.28 -26.82
N LYS A 372 25.53 0.06 -26.66
CA LYS A 372 26.11 -0.42 -25.39
C LYS A 372 25.89 0.60 -24.27
N GLU A 373 26.20 1.88 -24.51
CA GLU A 373 26.01 2.96 -23.53
C GLU A 373 24.53 3.20 -23.21
N GLN A 374 23.65 3.18 -24.22
CA GLN A 374 22.19 3.21 -24.03
C GLN A 374 21.73 2.04 -23.16
N GLY A 375 22.27 0.83 -23.39
CA GLY A 375 21.96 -0.35 -22.57
C GLY A 375 22.35 -0.18 -21.10
N ILE A 376 23.55 0.35 -20.84
CA ILE A 376 24.03 0.64 -19.47
C ILE A 376 23.14 1.69 -18.80
N PHE A 377 22.75 2.74 -19.53
CA PHE A 377 21.86 3.78 -19.02
C PHE A 377 20.45 3.25 -18.72
N LEU A 378 19.89 2.40 -19.59
CA LEU A 378 18.58 1.77 -19.35
C LEU A 378 18.61 0.82 -18.16
N ASP A 379 19.68 0.04 -18.00
CA ASP A 379 19.88 -0.81 -16.83
C ASP A 379 19.97 0.03 -15.54
N PHE A 380 20.70 1.16 -15.58
CA PHE A 380 20.77 2.11 -14.47
C PHE A 380 19.39 2.69 -14.13
N LYS A 381 18.60 3.14 -15.12
CA LYS A 381 17.23 3.63 -14.89
C LYS A 381 16.32 2.55 -14.30
N SER A 382 16.44 1.30 -14.77
CA SER A 382 15.69 0.16 -14.21
C SER A 382 16.09 -0.09 -12.77
N ALA A 383 17.39 -0.14 -12.47
CA ALA A 383 17.91 -0.35 -11.12
C ALA A 383 17.48 0.76 -10.16
N LEU A 384 17.50 2.03 -10.60
CA LEU A 384 16.98 3.16 -9.83
C LEU A 384 15.49 3.05 -9.55
N LYS A 385 14.69 2.66 -10.55
CA LYS A 385 13.26 2.46 -10.36
C LYS A 385 12.98 1.36 -9.34
N ASP A 386 13.65 0.22 -9.49
CA ASP A 386 13.51 -0.91 -8.56
C ASP A 386 13.98 -0.55 -7.15
N PHE A 387 15.08 0.22 -7.04
CA PHE A 387 15.59 0.74 -5.78
C PHE A 387 14.57 1.69 -5.13
N HIS A 388 14.02 2.68 -5.84
CA HIS A 388 13.02 3.58 -5.28
C HIS A 388 11.76 2.82 -4.82
N SER A 389 11.28 1.85 -5.59
CA SER A 389 10.12 1.02 -5.20
C SER A 389 10.40 0.17 -3.96
N LYS A 390 11.58 -0.48 -3.88
CA LYS A 390 11.98 -1.27 -2.71
C LYS A 390 12.22 -0.39 -1.49
N HIS A 391 12.97 0.69 -1.64
CA HIS A 391 13.27 1.65 -0.58
C HIS A 391 11.99 2.26 -0.01
N ALA A 392 11.02 2.64 -0.85
CA ALA A 392 9.73 3.13 -0.39
C ALA A 392 8.95 2.07 0.42
N ALA A 393 8.94 0.81 -0.04
CA ALA A 393 8.30 -0.29 0.67
C ALA A 393 8.99 -0.58 2.02
N SER A 394 10.33 -0.68 2.04
CA SER A 394 11.11 -0.91 3.26
C SER A 394 10.98 0.24 4.26
N HIS A 395 10.99 1.48 3.80
CA HIS A 395 10.79 2.66 4.64
C HIS A 395 9.38 2.67 5.26
N ARG A 396 8.34 2.32 4.47
CA ARG A 396 6.97 2.16 4.97
C ARG A 396 6.90 1.06 6.03
N ASP A 397 7.44 -0.13 5.75
CA ASP A 397 7.43 -1.25 6.68
C ASP A 397 8.15 -0.90 7.98
N HIS A 398 9.29 -0.21 7.89
CA HIS A 398 10.01 0.31 9.04
C HIS A 398 9.14 1.27 9.89
N LEU A 399 8.52 2.27 9.26
CA LEU A 399 7.65 3.22 9.97
C LEU A 399 6.39 2.56 10.56
N LEU A 400 5.81 1.58 9.86
CA LEU A 400 4.68 0.79 10.37
C LEU A 400 5.08 -0.05 11.57
N GLN A 401 6.26 -0.70 11.52
CA GLN A 401 6.78 -1.48 12.63
C GLN A 401 7.03 -0.57 13.84
N GLN A 402 7.71 0.55 13.66
CA GLN A 402 7.90 1.54 14.73
C GLN A 402 6.57 2.00 15.33
N LYS A 403 5.56 2.27 14.50
CA LYS A 403 4.24 2.69 14.97
C LYS A 403 3.57 1.58 15.79
N ARG A 404 3.64 0.33 15.35
CA ARG A 404 3.10 -0.84 16.08
C ARG A 404 3.80 -1.03 17.42
N ASP A 405 5.12 -0.97 17.43
CA ASP A 405 5.93 -1.11 18.65
C ASP A 405 5.60 0.00 19.65
N LEU A 406 5.48 1.25 19.17
CA LEU A 406 5.07 2.38 20.00
C LEU A 406 3.64 2.21 20.53
N GLU A 407 2.69 1.80 19.70
CA GLU A 407 1.30 1.57 20.12
C GLU A 407 1.19 0.47 21.18
N ALA A 408 1.94 -0.62 21.01
CA ALA A 408 2.01 -1.73 21.97
C ALA A 408 2.64 -1.28 23.30
N ALA A 409 3.79 -0.61 23.24
CA ALA A 409 4.49 -0.10 24.43
C ALA A 409 3.65 0.96 25.17
N SER A 410 2.99 1.85 24.43
CA SER A 410 2.11 2.87 25.02
C SER A 410 0.88 2.25 25.70
N ARG A 411 0.33 1.17 25.13
CA ARG A 411 -0.78 0.42 25.74
C ARG A 411 -0.32 -0.29 27.01
N ALA A 412 0.84 -0.93 27.00
CA ALA A 412 1.40 -1.58 28.17
C ALA A 412 1.68 -0.56 29.29
N TYR A 413 2.28 0.58 28.96
CA TYR A 413 2.50 1.67 29.90
C TYR A 413 1.18 2.18 30.49
N GLN A 414 0.17 2.46 29.66
CA GLN A 414 -1.15 2.89 30.11
C GLN A 414 -1.77 1.85 31.06
N GLU A 415 -1.75 0.57 30.72
CA GLU A 415 -2.35 -0.47 31.57
C GLU A 415 -1.62 -0.61 32.91
N ASN A 416 -0.30 -0.38 32.93
CA ASN A 416 0.51 -0.53 34.13
C ASN A 416 0.46 0.68 35.07
N TRP A 417 0.43 1.89 34.52
CA TRP A 417 0.60 3.15 35.26
C TRP A 417 -0.64 4.04 35.23
N MET A 418 -1.54 3.79 34.28
CA MET A 418 -2.73 4.61 34.06
C MET A 418 -3.99 3.77 33.77
N PRO A 419 -4.31 2.76 34.61
CA PRO A 419 -5.39 1.84 34.31
C PRO A 419 -6.73 2.58 34.29
N ILE A 420 -7.50 2.35 33.24
CA ILE A 420 -8.87 2.87 33.09
C ILE A 420 -9.82 1.68 33.18
N ARG A 421 -10.80 1.75 34.07
CA ARG A 421 -11.78 0.68 34.32
C ARG A 421 -13.19 1.22 34.13
N VAL A 422 -14.04 0.43 33.46
CA VAL A 422 -15.48 0.67 33.39
C VAL A 422 -16.17 -0.40 34.20
N LEU A 423 -16.98 -0.01 35.17
CA LEU A 423 -17.73 -0.91 36.03
C LEU A 423 -19.23 -0.67 35.82
N GLU A 424 -19.97 -1.74 35.56
CA GLU A 424 -21.42 -1.66 35.38
C GLU A 424 -22.15 -1.47 36.72
N ARG A 425 -21.56 -1.97 37.81
CA ARG A 425 -22.04 -1.90 39.19
C ARG A 425 -21.00 -1.24 40.10
N ASP A 426 -21.47 -0.47 41.06
CA ASP A 426 -20.69 0.26 42.07
C ASP A 426 -20.08 -0.66 43.15
N ASP A 427 -20.73 -1.78 43.47
CA ASP A 427 -20.26 -2.77 44.47
C ASP A 427 -18.81 -3.27 44.27
N PHE A 428 -18.29 -3.18 43.03
CA PHE A 428 -16.93 -3.65 42.70
C PHE A 428 -15.86 -2.56 42.76
N VAL A 429 -16.22 -1.31 43.06
CA VAL A 429 -15.27 -0.17 43.03
C VAL A 429 -14.17 -0.36 44.08
N THR A 430 -14.52 -0.60 45.34
CA THR A 430 -13.55 -0.79 46.44
C THR A 430 -12.61 -1.96 46.16
N THR A 431 -13.14 -3.11 45.72
CA THR A 431 -12.33 -4.29 45.32
C THR A 431 -11.39 -3.96 44.17
N THR A 432 -11.85 -3.19 43.19
CA THR A 432 -11.02 -2.78 42.04
C THR A 432 -9.89 -1.85 42.46
N ILE A 433 -10.15 -0.89 43.36
CA ILE A 433 -9.14 -0.02 43.94
C ILE A 433 -8.07 -0.86 44.64
N GLN A 434 -8.47 -1.83 45.47
CA GLN A 434 -7.53 -2.68 46.20
C GLN A 434 -6.66 -3.53 45.27
N ASN A 435 -7.26 -4.16 44.25
CA ASN A 435 -6.51 -4.94 43.25
C ASN A 435 -5.46 -4.08 42.53
N ILE A 436 -5.79 -2.84 42.17
CA ILE A 436 -4.85 -1.91 41.52
C ILE A 436 -3.69 -1.55 42.47
N VAL A 437 -3.97 -1.35 43.77
CA VAL A 437 -2.92 -1.10 44.78
C VAL A 437 -1.99 -2.30 44.89
N THR A 438 -2.54 -3.51 45.00
CA THR A 438 -1.78 -4.77 45.06
C THR A 438 -0.86 -4.92 43.85
N ASP A 439 -1.42 -4.79 42.64
CA ASP A 439 -0.67 -4.91 41.39
C ASP A 439 0.45 -3.87 41.29
N PHE A 440 0.17 -2.63 41.69
CA PHE A 440 1.13 -1.54 41.67
C PHE A 440 2.25 -1.75 42.70
N ALA A 441 1.92 -2.17 43.91
CA ALA A 441 2.89 -2.45 44.97
C ALA A 441 3.86 -3.57 44.54
N GLN A 442 3.35 -4.64 43.96
CA GLN A 442 4.15 -5.73 43.39
C GLN A 442 5.12 -5.23 42.30
N LYS A 443 4.62 -4.39 41.36
CA LYS A 443 5.45 -3.83 40.28
C LYS A 443 6.55 -2.91 40.80
N GLN A 444 6.27 -2.12 41.84
CA GLN A 444 7.24 -1.23 42.47
C GLN A 444 8.14 -1.94 43.50
N SER A 445 7.99 -3.26 43.69
CA SER A 445 8.71 -4.01 44.72
C SER A 445 8.58 -3.36 46.11
N THR A 446 7.38 -2.83 46.42
CA THR A 446 7.04 -2.20 47.71
C THR A 446 5.88 -2.94 48.36
N LEU A 447 5.70 -2.76 49.66
CA LEU A 447 4.53 -3.26 50.38
C LEU A 447 3.32 -2.36 50.15
N GLU A 448 2.12 -2.93 50.13
CA GLU A 448 0.87 -2.17 49.95
C GLU A 448 0.69 -1.09 51.00
N GLU A 449 1.04 -1.39 52.25
CA GLU A 449 1.01 -0.45 53.37
C GLU A 449 1.95 0.74 53.19
N HIS A 450 2.88 0.70 52.24
CA HIS A 450 3.78 1.80 51.91
C HIS A 450 3.26 2.72 50.79
N VAL A 451 2.16 2.36 50.12
CA VAL A 451 1.59 3.11 49.00
C VAL A 451 0.56 4.12 49.51
N TYR A 452 0.72 5.39 49.14
CA TYR A 452 -0.31 6.40 49.41
C TYR A 452 -1.47 6.32 48.42
N LYS A 453 -2.71 6.50 48.89
CA LYS A 453 -3.90 6.61 48.06
C LYS A 453 -4.44 8.04 48.09
N CYS A 454 -4.63 8.65 46.91
CA CYS A 454 -5.32 9.93 46.77
C CYS A 454 -6.62 9.70 45.98
N LEU A 455 -7.77 9.74 46.65
CA LEU A 455 -9.09 9.57 46.02
C LEU A 455 -9.59 10.93 45.56
N TRP A 456 -9.78 11.11 44.26
CA TRP A 456 -10.36 12.32 43.65
C TRP A 456 -11.79 12.03 43.22
N CYS A 457 -12.74 12.80 43.76
CA CYS A 457 -14.15 12.74 43.39
C CYS A 457 -14.61 14.13 42.96
N ASP A 458 -14.81 14.33 41.67
CA ASP A 458 -15.33 15.58 41.14
C ASP A 458 -16.83 15.47 40.86
N LEU A 459 -17.63 16.02 41.77
CA LEU A 459 -19.09 16.02 41.67
C LEU A 459 -19.60 16.97 40.59
N THR A 460 -18.77 17.91 40.11
CA THR A 460 -19.15 18.80 39.00
C THR A 460 -19.30 18.01 37.69
N LYS A 461 -18.58 16.90 37.52
CA LYS A 461 -18.63 16.05 36.31
C LYS A 461 -19.95 15.33 36.13
N LEU A 462 -20.59 14.96 37.23
CA LEU A 462 -21.87 14.26 37.22
C LEU A 462 -23.05 15.20 36.91
N GLY A 463 -22.84 16.52 36.94
CA GLY A 463 -23.91 17.51 36.86
C GLY A 463 -24.96 17.23 37.93
N ALA A 464 -26.24 17.41 37.62
CA ALA A 464 -27.32 17.22 38.60
C ALA A 464 -27.43 15.76 39.12
N ALA A 465 -26.82 14.78 38.45
CA ALA A 465 -26.82 13.38 38.88
C ALA A 465 -25.93 13.11 40.11
N HIS A 466 -25.10 14.06 40.55
CA HIS A 466 -24.26 13.92 41.73
C HIS A 466 -25.04 13.48 42.98
N SER A 467 -26.29 13.94 43.14
CA SER A 467 -27.12 13.62 44.30
C SER A 467 -27.60 12.16 44.32
N LYS A 468 -27.67 11.49 43.17
CA LYS A 468 -28.04 10.07 43.06
C LYS A 468 -26.92 9.15 43.52
N HIS A 469 -25.67 9.57 43.31
CA HIS A 469 -24.48 8.77 43.60
C HIS A 469 -23.79 9.14 44.92
N LEU A 470 -24.28 10.17 45.64
CA LEU A 470 -23.62 10.71 46.82
C LEU A 470 -23.37 9.66 47.90
N MET A 471 -24.40 8.91 48.31
CA MET A 471 -24.25 7.89 49.37
C MET A 471 -23.25 6.80 48.99
N THR A 472 -23.33 6.29 47.76
CA THR A 472 -22.36 5.32 47.23
C THR A 472 -20.94 5.89 47.26
N MET A 473 -20.74 7.14 46.82
CA MET A 473 -19.43 7.78 46.84
C MET A 473 -18.90 7.91 48.27
N VAL A 474 -19.72 8.34 49.23
CA VAL A 474 -19.31 8.45 50.63
C VAL A 474 -18.91 7.08 51.20
N SER A 475 -19.65 6.00 50.91
CA SER A 475 -19.28 4.64 51.32
C SER A 475 -17.91 4.22 50.78
N ILE A 476 -17.68 4.40 49.47
CA ILE A 476 -16.41 4.06 48.82
C ILE A 476 -15.24 4.85 49.46
N LEU A 477 -15.44 6.15 49.71
CA LEU A 477 -14.42 7.00 50.33
C LEU A 477 -14.14 6.58 51.78
N ALA A 478 -15.19 6.35 52.58
CA ALA A 478 -15.07 5.93 53.97
C ALA A 478 -14.36 4.58 54.11
N GLU A 479 -14.76 3.57 53.33
CA GLU A 479 -14.14 2.24 53.30
C GLU A 479 -12.65 2.31 52.97
N ASN A 480 -12.26 3.07 51.94
CA ASN A 480 -10.87 3.17 51.52
C ASN A 480 -9.99 3.98 52.49
N VAL A 481 -10.57 4.99 53.15
CA VAL A 481 -9.89 5.75 54.21
C VAL A 481 -9.73 4.89 55.46
N ALA A 482 -10.76 4.13 55.87
CA ALA A 482 -10.71 3.24 57.02
C ALA A 482 -9.70 2.08 56.81
N ALA A 483 -9.59 1.55 55.59
CA ALA A 483 -8.66 0.49 55.27
C ALA A 483 -7.17 0.88 55.43
N MET A 484 -6.80 2.13 55.14
CA MET A 484 -5.43 2.65 55.29
C MET A 484 -5.43 4.09 55.85
N PRO A 485 -5.74 4.27 57.15
CA PRO A 485 -6.06 5.57 57.72
C PRO A 485 -4.89 6.56 57.74
N ALA A 486 -3.66 6.04 57.82
CA ALA A 486 -2.45 6.86 57.81
C ALA A 486 -2.13 7.45 56.41
N LYS A 487 -2.51 6.76 55.33
CA LYS A 487 -1.96 6.99 53.96
C LYS A 487 -3.01 7.22 52.88
N THR A 488 -4.28 7.31 53.24
CA THR A 488 -5.36 7.66 52.31
C THR A 488 -5.87 9.08 52.59
N VAL A 489 -6.05 9.85 51.53
CA VAL A 489 -6.78 11.13 51.54
C VAL A 489 -7.82 11.13 50.45
N ALA A 490 -8.99 11.69 50.74
CA ALA A 490 -10.04 11.94 49.76
C ALA A 490 -10.19 13.44 49.52
N LEU A 491 -10.28 13.81 48.24
CA LEU A 491 -10.44 15.17 47.75
C LEU A 491 -11.72 15.20 46.91
N ILE A 492 -12.68 16.02 47.34
CA ILE A 492 -14.01 16.08 46.74
C ILE A 492 -14.25 17.49 46.21
N ALA A 493 -14.31 17.68 44.89
CA ALA A 493 -14.80 18.93 44.33
C ALA A 493 -16.32 18.98 44.48
N VAL A 494 -16.82 19.99 45.19
CA VAL A 494 -18.25 20.11 45.49
C VAL A 494 -19.04 20.40 44.21
N PRO A 495 -20.35 20.07 44.14
CA PRO A 495 -21.14 20.32 42.95
C PRO A 495 -21.28 21.82 42.65
N ASN A 496 -21.29 22.17 41.37
CA ASN A 496 -21.62 23.52 40.85
C ASN A 496 -23.00 23.55 40.16
N THR A 497 -23.83 22.54 40.44
CA THR A 497 -25.18 22.38 39.92
C THR A 497 -26.12 22.03 41.07
N ALA A 498 -27.40 22.36 40.92
CA ALA A 498 -28.43 21.94 41.87
C ALA A 498 -28.64 20.40 41.80
N THR A 499 -29.29 19.85 42.81
CA THR A 499 -29.65 18.42 42.87
C THR A 499 -30.64 18.02 41.77
N TRP A 500 -30.67 16.72 41.44
CA TRP A 500 -31.59 16.19 40.45
C TRP A 500 -33.05 16.55 40.75
N GLY A 501 -33.73 17.18 39.78
CA GLY A 501 -35.13 17.60 39.92
C GLY A 501 -35.34 19.00 40.53
N SER A 502 -34.28 19.65 40.99
CA SER A 502 -34.35 21.00 41.57
C SER A 502 -34.13 22.11 40.53
N VAL A 503 -34.57 23.32 40.85
CA VAL A 503 -34.38 24.51 40.00
C VAL A 503 -32.90 24.92 40.02
N TYR A 504 -32.33 25.21 38.85
CA TYR A 504 -30.95 25.67 38.73
C TYR A 504 -30.79 27.11 39.24
N SER A 505 -30.47 27.25 40.53
CA SER A 505 -30.25 28.54 41.22
C SER A 505 -29.05 28.46 42.17
N GLU A 506 -28.44 29.59 42.49
CA GLU A 506 -27.30 29.66 43.41
C GLU A 506 -27.65 29.15 44.82
N ALA A 507 -28.85 29.46 45.31
CA ALA A 507 -29.32 28.98 46.61
C ALA A 507 -29.42 27.44 46.66
N GLU A 508 -29.94 26.81 45.60
CA GLU A 508 -30.03 25.34 45.52
C GLU A 508 -28.66 24.68 45.33
N ILE A 509 -27.72 25.34 44.64
CA ILE A 509 -26.33 24.87 44.55
C ILE A 509 -25.68 24.90 45.95
N LEU A 510 -25.81 26.00 46.69
CA LEU A 510 -25.26 26.09 48.06
C LEU A 510 -25.87 25.06 49.01
N LYS A 511 -27.17 24.79 48.88
CA LYS A 511 -27.85 23.72 49.61
C LYS A 511 -27.27 22.35 49.25
N ALA A 512 -27.05 22.07 47.97
CA ALA A 512 -26.42 20.83 47.52
C ALA A 512 -25.00 20.66 48.09
N VAL A 513 -24.20 21.73 48.11
CA VAL A 513 -22.86 21.74 48.73
C VAL A 513 -22.93 21.44 50.22
N ALA A 514 -23.87 22.06 50.95
CA ALA A 514 -24.08 21.82 52.37
C ALA A 514 -24.46 20.37 52.66
N THR A 515 -25.37 19.79 51.86
CA THR A 515 -25.76 18.38 51.98
C THR A 515 -24.57 17.44 51.79
N VAL A 516 -23.73 17.66 50.77
CA VAL A 516 -22.53 16.84 50.55
C VAL A 516 -21.60 16.90 51.76
N GLU A 517 -21.37 18.09 52.31
CA GLU A 517 -20.51 18.26 53.48
C GLU A 517 -21.08 17.60 54.74
N GLU A 518 -22.39 17.72 54.98
CA GLU A 518 -23.08 17.09 56.10
C GLU A 518 -23.02 15.56 56.00
N THR A 519 -23.28 14.99 54.83
CA THR A 519 -23.21 13.53 54.60
C THR A 519 -21.80 13.00 54.86
N LEU A 520 -20.76 13.69 54.38
CA LEU A 520 -19.36 13.30 54.61
C LEU A 520 -18.94 13.43 56.09
N ARG A 521 -19.53 14.37 56.84
CA ARG A 521 -19.25 14.58 58.28
C ARG A 521 -20.08 13.68 59.20
N SER A 522 -21.06 12.95 58.66
CA SER A 522 -21.90 12.03 59.41
C SER A 522 -21.08 11.08 60.29
N GLN A 523 -21.69 10.60 61.37
CA GLN A 523 -21.01 9.63 62.25
C GLN A 523 -20.72 8.33 61.49
N GLU A 524 -21.63 7.89 60.63
CA GLU A 524 -21.51 6.66 59.84
C GLU A 524 -20.32 6.66 58.88
N ALA A 525 -19.90 7.83 58.36
CA ALA A 525 -18.77 7.92 57.45
C ALA A 525 -17.40 7.82 58.16
N GLU A 526 -17.32 8.10 59.47
CA GLU A 526 -16.06 8.15 60.23
C GLU A 526 -14.92 9.02 59.63
N LEU A 527 -15.27 10.02 58.80
CA LEU A 527 -14.31 10.91 58.12
C LEU A 527 -14.15 12.28 58.80
N LEU A 528 -12.92 12.74 58.97
CA LEU A 528 -12.63 14.12 59.36
C LEU A 528 -12.52 15.00 58.12
N VAL A 529 -13.43 15.95 57.97
CA VAL A 529 -13.59 16.74 56.74
C VAL A 529 -13.30 18.22 56.98
N ARG A 530 -12.52 18.82 56.07
CA ARG A 530 -12.24 20.27 56.03
C ARG A 530 -12.51 20.82 54.64
N ARG A 531 -13.05 22.04 54.58
CA ARG A 531 -13.22 22.79 53.33
C ARG A 531 -11.93 23.54 52.99
N ALA A 532 -11.49 23.41 51.75
CA ALA A 532 -10.41 24.16 51.12
C ALA A 532 -10.93 24.87 49.86
N VAL A 533 -10.26 25.95 49.46
CA VAL A 533 -10.67 26.77 48.31
C VAL A 533 -9.63 26.67 47.19
N LEU A 534 -10.07 26.39 45.97
CA LEU A 534 -9.32 26.55 44.74
C LEU A 534 -9.56 27.96 44.20
N SER A 535 -8.52 28.74 43.95
CA SER A 535 -8.63 30.08 43.35
C SER A 535 -7.99 30.11 41.97
N PHE A 536 -8.77 30.52 40.97
CA PHE A 536 -8.31 30.66 39.59
C PHE A 536 -7.56 31.99 39.40
N SER A 537 -6.55 32.01 38.52
CA SER A 537 -5.81 33.23 38.20
C SER A 537 -6.68 34.21 37.40
N GLU A 538 -6.64 35.50 37.74
CA GLU A 538 -7.48 36.53 37.11
C GLU A 538 -7.21 36.64 35.59
N GLU A 539 -5.96 36.44 35.18
CA GLU A 539 -5.56 36.47 33.78
C GLU A 539 -6.25 35.39 32.94
N SER A 540 -6.42 34.19 33.50
CA SER A 540 -7.08 33.07 32.82
C SER A 540 -8.60 33.23 32.70
N LEU A 541 -9.19 34.15 33.47
CA LEU A 541 -10.63 34.39 33.49
C LEU A 541 -11.08 35.54 32.57
N LYS A 542 -10.16 36.20 31.86
CA LYS A 542 -10.48 37.32 30.96
C LYS A 542 -11.55 36.92 29.93
N GLY A 543 -12.73 37.55 30.01
CA GLY A 543 -13.87 37.27 29.13
C GLY A 543 -14.71 36.03 29.49
N SER A 544 -14.44 35.41 30.65
CA SER A 544 -15.20 34.27 31.18
C SER A 544 -16.24 34.72 32.22
N THR A 545 -17.37 34.00 32.30
CA THR A 545 -18.40 34.17 33.35
C THR A 545 -18.29 33.13 34.46
N ARG A 546 -17.21 32.35 34.48
CA ARG A 546 -16.93 31.34 35.51
C ARG A 546 -16.63 32.03 36.86
N PRO A 547 -17.07 31.48 38.00
CA PRO A 547 -16.59 31.90 39.32
C PRO A 547 -15.06 31.84 39.41
N GLY A 548 -14.46 32.82 40.10
CA GLY A 548 -13.01 32.87 40.30
C GLY A 548 -12.46 31.87 41.32
N TRP A 549 -13.32 31.08 41.94
CA TRP A 549 -12.95 30.09 42.93
C TRP A 549 -13.90 28.89 42.91
N HIS A 550 -13.48 27.77 43.53
CA HIS A 550 -14.30 26.57 43.72
C HIS A 550 -13.94 25.88 45.04
N ASP A 551 -14.95 25.35 45.74
CA ASP A 551 -14.77 24.64 47.00
C ASP A 551 -14.34 23.18 46.78
N VAL A 552 -13.37 22.72 47.58
CA VAL A 552 -12.93 21.32 47.64
C VAL A 552 -12.95 20.86 49.08
N LEU A 553 -13.59 19.73 49.36
CA LEU A 553 -13.55 19.10 50.66
C LEU A 553 -12.36 18.13 50.71
N VAL A 554 -11.59 18.21 51.79
CA VAL A 554 -10.48 17.32 52.10
C VAL A 554 -10.92 16.43 53.25
N ALA A 555 -10.94 15.13 53.04
CA ALA A 555 -11.36 14.13 54.01
C ALA A 555 -10.22 13.15 54.33
N ILE A 556 -10.00 12.91 55.61
CA ILE A 556 -9.01 11.96 56.16
C ILE A 556 -9.65 11.12 57.26
N SER A 557 -8.93 10.13 57.77
CA SER A 557 -9.40 9.29 58.88
C SER A 557 -9.51 10.09 60.20
N LYS A 558 -10.53 9.78 61.01
CA LYS A 558 -10.67 10.27 62.40
C LYS A 558 -9.82 9.49 63.42
N VAL A 559 -9.13 8.42 63.00
CA VAL A 559 -8.39 7.54 63.91
C VAL A 559 -7.21 8.30 64.55
N GLU A 560 -7.08 8.17 65.86
CA GLU A 560 -6.00 8.76 66.66
C GLU A 560 -5.04 7.66 67.15
N ASN A 561 -3.76 8.01 67.31
CA ASN A 561 -2.76 7.13 67.94
C ASN A 561 -2.93 7.12 69.47
N ALA A 562 -2.09 6.36 70.16
CA ALA A 562 -2.11 6.26 71.62
C ALA A 562 -1.83 7.60 72.35
N GLN A 563 -1.31 8.60 71.64
CA GLN A 563 -1.02 9.95 72.14
C GLN A 563 -2.15 10.96 71.85
N GLY A 564 -3.26 10.53 71.23
CA GLY A 564 -4.36 11.41 70.85
C GLY A 564 -4.10 12.26 69.61
N GLU A 565 -3.06 11.93 68.82
CA GLU A 565 -2.78 12.59 67.55
C GLU A 565 -3.39 11.80 66.39
N LEU A 566 -3.96 12.50 65.41
CA LEU A 566 -4.51 11.87 64.20
C LEU A 566 -3.43 11.08 63.45
N VAL A 567 -3.72 9.82 63.10
CA VAL A 567 -2.75 8.92 62.45
C VAL A 567 -2.44 9.29 61.00
N SER A 568 -3.26 10.14 60.37
CA SER A 568 -3.12 10.50 58.96
C SER A 568 -1.91 11.41 58.72
N ASP A 569 -1.02 11.01 57.81
CA ASP A 569 0.15 11.79 57.38
C ASP A 569 -0.26 13.12 56.72
N PHE A 570 -1.44 13.16 56.10
CA PHE A 570 -1.95 14.34 55.40
C PHE A 570 -2.35 15.48 56.33
N THR A 571 -2.36 15.28 57.64
CA THR A 571 -2.49 16.36 58.63
C THR A 571 -1.35 17.39 58.54
N LYS A 572 -0.19 16.97 58.01
CA LYS A 572 0.99 17.82 57.78
C LYS A 572 0.96 18.51 56.40
N SER A 573 0.01 18.15 55.54
CA SER A 573 -0.15 18.75 54.22
C SER A 573 -0.45 20.24 54.31
N TYR A 574 0.16 21.02 53.42
CA TYR A 574 -0.18 22.44 53.25
C TYR A 574 -1.66 22.62 52.89
N LEU A 575 -2.23 21.71 52.07
CA LEU A 575 -3.65 21.73 51.74
C LEU A 575 -4.53 21.57 52.99
N TRP A 576 -4.16 20.68 53.91
CA TRP A 576 -4.91 20.45 55.16
C TRP A 576 -4.80 21.62 56.15
N GLN A 577 -3.60 22.20 56.26
CA GLN A 577 -3.30 23.27 57.21
C GLN A 577 -3.80 24.64 56.74
N ARG A 578 -3.55 24.96 55.47
CA ARG A 578 -3.80 26.30 54.89
C ARG A 578 -5.08 26.37 54.09
N ARG A 579 -5.66 25.22 53.71
CA ARG A 579 -6.99 25.11 53.10
C ARG A 579 -7.14 25.94 51.82
N HIS A 580 -6.08 26.05 51.03
CA HIS A 580 -6.06 26.91 49.85
C HIS A 580 -5.13 26.40 48.75
N VAL A 581 -5.59 26.50 47.52
CA VAL A 581 -4.80 26.30 46.30
C VAL A 581 -4.96 27.59 45.48
N HIS A 582 -3.87 28.32 45.29
CA HIS A 582 -3.88 29.63 44.62
C HIS A 582 -3.35 29.52 43.20
N ASP A 583 -3.70 30.52 42.39
CA ASP A 583 -3.09 30.77 41.08
C ASP A 583 -3.19 29.56 40.14
N VAL A 584 -4.41 29.02 40.06
CA VAL A 584 -4.75 27.93 39.14
C VAL A 584 -5.19 28.51 37.81
N GLU A 585 -4.58 28.12 36.70
CA GLU A 585 -5.02 28.55 35.38
C GLU A 585 -6.35 27.88 35.01
N ALA A 586 -7.39 28.69 34.78
CA ALA A 586 -8.66 28.20 34.28
C ALA A 586 -8.51 27.72 32.82
N ARG A 587 -8.91 26.47 32.57
CA ARG A 587 -8.96 25.94 31.20
C ARG A 587 -9.86 26.82 30.32
N PRO A 588 -9.39 27.29 29.14
CA PRO A 588 -10.22 28.08 28.23
C PRO A 588 -11.44 27.30 27.74
N VAL A 589 -12.58 27.98 27.55
CA VAL A 589 -13.82 27.35 27.05
C VAL A 589 -13.59 26.66 25.70
N GLY A 590 -12.75 27.23 24.84
CA GLY A 590 -12.37 26.63 23.55
C GLY A 590 -11.70 25.25 23.65
N GLN A 591 -11.19 24.89 24.83
CA GLN A 591 -10.53 23.63 25.11
C GLN A 591 -11.38 22.68 25.98
N PHE A 592 -12.64 23.01 26.24
CA PHE A 592 -13.55 22.11 26.95
C PHE A 592 -13.84 20.87 26.13
N VAL A 593 -14.00 19.75 26.83
CA VAL A 593 -14.22 18.45 26.21
C VAL A 593 -15.62 17.96 26.51
N VAL A 594 -16.23 17.30 25.54
CA VAL A 594 -17.52 16.61 25.67
C VAL A 594 -17.32 15.23 25.05
N PRO A 595 -17.07 14.19 25.85
CA PRO A 595 -16.68 12.86 25.36
C PRO A 595 -17.64 12.27 24.30
N ASP A 596 -18.94 12.61 24.38
CA ASP A 596 -19.99 12.06 23.49
C ASP A 596 -20.10 12.71 22.11
N LEU A 597 -19.45 13.86 21.90
CA LEU A 597 -19.43 14.52 20.60
C LEU A 597 -18.31 13.92 19.74
N GLN A 598 -18.67 12.97 18.86
CA GLN A 598 -17.75 12.23 17.98
C GLN A 598 -17.02 13.09 16.91
N LEU A 599 -17.23 14.41 16.88
CA LEU A 599 -16.55 15.35 16.01
C LEU A 599 -16.04 16.51 16.85
N GLN A 600 -14.77 16.88 16.65
CA GLN A 600 -14.19 18.16 17.05
C GLN A 600 -14.90 19.32 16.32
N THR A 601 -16.17 19.52 16.62
CA THR A 601 -16.78 20.83 16.48
C THR A 601 -16.26 21.62 17.67
N GLY A 602 -15.51 22.69 17.41
CA GLY A 602 -14.89 23.49 18.47
C GLY A 602 -15.89 23.80 19.58
N ALA A 603 -15.40 23.86 20.83
CA ALA A 603 -16.18 23.95 22.06
C ALA A 603 -17.16 25.15 22.17
N LEU A 604 -17.22 26.01 21.16
CA LEU A 604 -18.15 27.13 21.01
C LEU A 604 -19.63 26.71 20.96
N ASN A 605 -19.95 25.47 20.59
CA ASN A 605 -21.33 24.95 20.51
C ASN A 605 -21.81 24.14 21.73
N SER A 606 -21.01 24.06 22.80
CA SER A 606 -21.39 23.34 24.04
C SER A 606 -22.48 24.07 24.82
N SER A 607 -23.43 23.32 25.41
CA SER A 607 -24.49 23.88 26.27
C SER A 607 -23.95 24.38 27.61
N LYS A 608 -24.69 25.24 28.32
CA LYS A 608 -24.30 25.73 29.66
C LYS A 608 -24.06 24.59 30.65
N ALA A 609 -24.90 23.54 30.61
CA ALA A 609 -24.77 22.35 31.46
C ALA A 609 -23.53 21.49 31.10
N GLN A 610 -23.16 21.42 29.82
CA GLN A 610 -21.91 20.76 29.41
C GLN A 610 -20.68 21.56 29.84
N ARG A 611 -20.76 22.90 29.78
CA ARG A 611 -19.66 23.79 30.23
C ARG A 611 -19.44 23.72 31.74
N SER A 612 -20.49 23.57 32.55
CA SER A 612 -20.36 23.48 34.01
C SER A 612 -19.57 22.23 34.44
N LYS A 613 -19.72 21.10 33.74
CA LYS A 613 -18.93 19.87 33.97
C LYS A 613 -17.43 20.03 33.73
N GLN A 614 -17.02 21.11 33.06
CA GLN A 614 -15.63 21.40 32.72
C GLN A 614 -15.12 22.64 33.47
N GLN A 615 -15.81 23.08 34.53
CA GLN A 615 -15.35 24.22 35.33
C GLN A 615 -14.18 23.89 36.25
N VAL A 616 -14.12 22.65 36.75
CA VAL A 616 -13.03 22.15 37.60
C VAL A 616 -12.28 21.09 36.80
N THR A 617 -11.27 21.52 36.05
CA THR A 617 -10.45 20.67 35.17
C THR A 617 -9.23 21.44 34.70
N GLY A 618 -8.27 20.73 34.11
CA GLY A 618 -7.05 21.29 33.55
C GLY A 618 -5.82 20.63 34.16
N VAL A 619 -4.76 20.56 33.37
CA VAL A 619 -3.48 19.99 33.82
C VAL A 619 -2.90 20.82 34.97
N ASP A 620 -2.95 22.15 34.86
CA ASP A 620 -2.43 23.07 35.88
C ASP A 620 -3.12 22.91 37.24
N LEU A 621 -4.45 22.75 37.25
CA LEU A 621 -5.22 22.45 38.47
C LEU A 621 -4.61 21.28 39.24
N PHE A 622 -4.37 20.15 38.56
CA PHE A 622 -3.86 18.95 39.22
C PHE A 622 -2.39 19.07 39.60
N LEU A 623 -1.57 19.81 38.83
CA LEU A 623 -0.18 20.09 39.20
C LEU A 623 -0.10 20.93 40.49
N LYS A 624 -0.88 22.02 40.58
CA LYS A 624 -0.95 22.88 41.77
C LYS A 624 -1.52 22.13 42.97
N LEU A 625 -2.57 21.34 42.76
CA LEU A 625 -3.19 20.50 43.79
C LEU A 625 -2.21 19.47 44.35
N GLN A 626 -1.47 18.77 43.48
CA GLN A 626 -0.42 17.85 43.90
C GLN A 626 0.67 18.58 44.70
N GLN A 627 1.12 19.75 44.25
CA GLN A 627 2.16 20.51 44.92
C GLN A 627 1.77 20.87 46.36
N VAL A 628 0.57 21.41 46.58
CA VAL A 628 0.09 21.79 47.91
C VAL A 628 -0.31 20.60 48.78
N LEU A 629 -0.80 19.51 48.17
CA LEU A 629 -1.13 18.28 48.91
C LEU A 629 0.13 17.66 49.51
N TRP A 630 1.19 17.52 48.72
CA TRP A 630 2.42 16.84 49.16
C TRP A 630 3.34 17.71 50.00
N ARG A 631 3.25 19.04 49.90
CA ARG A 631 4.06 19.95 50.71
C ARG A 631 3.80 19.74 52.20
N GLY A 632 4.85 19.34 52.94
CA GLY A 632 4.80 19.06 54.38
C GLY A 632 4.54 17.59 54.73
N VAL A 633 4.18 16.75 53.76
CA VAL A 633 4.06 15.29 53.92
C VAL A 633 5.42 14.65 53.62
N GLN A 634 5.89 13.73 54.46
CA GLN A 634 7.17 13.04 54.25
C GLN A 634 7.02 11.95 53.18
N THR A 635 7.36 12.29 51.93
CA THR A 635 7.20 11.44 50.74
C THR A 635 8.47 10.71 50.28
N PHE A 636 9.59 10.88 50.97
CA PHE A 636 10.89 10.34 50.54
C PHE A 636 10.82 8.81 50.28
N GLY A 637 11.08 8.40 49.03
CA GLY A 637 11.07 7.01 48.60
C GLY A 637 9.69 6.32 48.58
N LYS A 638 8.58 7.07 48.66
CA LYS A 638 7.22 6.50 48.74
C LYS A 638 6.46 6.66 47.43
N SER A 639 5.72 5.62 47.05
CA SER A 639 4.90 5.58 45.84
C SER A 639 3.45 6.01 46.13
N CYS A 640 2.77 6.60 45.14
CA CYS A 640 1.38 7.03 45.29
C CYS A 640 0.51 6.64 44.08
N ILE A 641 -0.74 6.28 44.34
CA ILE A 641 -1.78 6.11 43.33
C ILE A 641 -2.89 7.14 43.54
N TRP A 642 -3.19 7.89 42.49
CA TRP A 642 -4.38 8.72 42.40
C TRP A 642 -5.53 7.90 41.81
N PHE A 643 -6.69 7.96 42.44
CA PHE A 643 -7.91 7.30 41.97
C PHE A 643 -8.92 8.37 41.58
N ASP A 644 -9.18 8.52 40.28
CA ASP A 644 -10.25 9.37 39.77
C ASP A 644 -11.55 8.55 39.75
N LEU A 645 -12.50 8.91 40.62
CA LEU A 645 -13.78 8.20 40.78
C LEU A 645 -14.89 8.76 39.88
N THR A 646 -14.69 9.94 39.29
CA THR A 646 -15.62 10.55 38.34
C THR A 646 -14.88 11.10 37.11
N PRO A 647 -14.06 10.27 36.44
CA PRO A 647 -13.23 10.74 35.34
C PRO A 647 -14.10 11.16 34.16
N TYR A 648 -13.85 12.36 33.66
CA TYR A 648 -14.56 12.93 32.49
C TYR A 648 -13.58 13.43 31.42
N ASP A 649 -12.36 13.77 31.84
CA ASP A 649 -11.28 14.22 30.97
C ASP A 649 -9.94 13.60 31.43
N ALA A 650 -8.89 13.79 30.63
CA ALA A 650 -7.59 13.16 30.89
C ALA A 650 -6.65 14.01 31.77
N SER A 651 -7.11 15.14 32.34
CA SER A 651 -6.18 16.15 32.89
C SER A 651 -5.37 15.66 34.09
N LEU A 652 -5.96 14.83 34.96
CA LEU A 652 -5.25 14.24 36.11
C LEU A 652 -4.16 13.28 35.63
N ALA A 653 -4.49 12.34 34.75
CA ALA A 653 -3.52 11.46 34.11
C ALA A 653 -2.41 12.27 33.41
N GLN A 654 -2.77 13.32 32.69
CA GLN A 654 -1.82 14.21 32.03
C GLN A 654 -0.83 14.86 32.99
N SER A 655 -1.31 15.39 34.12
CA SER A 655 -0.48 16.02 35.13
C SER A 655 0.50 15.04 35.78
N VAL A 656 0.07 13.82 36.07
CA VAL A 656 0.93 12.78 36.67
C VAL A 656 1.97 12.29 35.67
N THR A 657 1.61 12.09 34.39
CA THR A 657 2.60 11.76 33.35
C THR A 657 3.68 12.82 33.26
N LEU A 658 3.30 14.10 33.23
CA LEU A 658 4.24 15.21 33.16
C LEU A 658 5.15 15.28 34.39
N LYS A 659 4.59 15.07 35.59
CA LYS A 659 5.37 15.09 36.83
C LYS A 659 6.38 13.94 36.89
N ASN A 660 5.97 12.73 36.51
CA ASN A 660 6.88 11.58 36.44
C ASN A 660 7.97 11.80 35.37
N ALA A 661 7.61 12.46 34.27
CA ALA A 661 8.53 12.78 33.18
C ALA A 661 9.57 13.83 33.60
N GLN A 662 9.17 14.87 34.33
CA GLN A 662 10.03 15.99 34.75
C GLN A 662 10.99 15.68 35.92
N GLY A 663 11.22 14.41 36.28
CA GLY A 663 12.10 14.01 37.39
C GLY A 663 13.42 14.78 37.38
N LYS A 664 13.64 15.63 38.39
CA LYS A 664 14.90 16.38 38.58
C LYS A 664 15.98 15.42 39.07
N GLN A 665 17.20 15.57 38.58
CA GLN A 665 18.38 14.76 38.95
C GLN A 665 18.72 14.77 40.46
N ASP A 666 18.14 15.67 41.27
CA ASP A 666 18.51 15.90 42.67
C ASP A 666 17.42 15.62 43.72
N GLU A 667 16.23 15.14 43.33
CA GLU A 667 15.20 14.68 44.29
C GLU A 667 14.88 13.19 44.05
N PRO A 668 14.97 12.31 45.08
CA PRO A 668 14.64 10.90 44.90
C PRO A 668 13.17 10.75 44.50
N GLU A 669 12.97 10.15 43.33
CA GLU A 669 11.74 10.08 42.56
C GLU A 669 10.59 9.47 43.39
N SER A 670 9.57 10.27 43.74
CA SER A 670 8.29 9.73 44.19
C SER A 670 7.51 9.26 42.96
N THR A 671 7.42 7.95 42.73
CA THR A 671 6.69 7.41 41.59
C THR A 671 5.17 7.54 41.79
N GLN A 672 4.48 8.22 40.87
CA GLN A 672 3.02 8.40 40.92
C GLN A 672 2.30 7.63 39.80
N SER A 673 1.11 7.10 40.09
CA SER A 673 0.23 6.40 39.15
C SER A 673 -1.18 6.98 39.20
N VAL A 674 -1.98 6.82 38.15
CA VAL A 674 -3.38 7.30 38.10
C VAL A 674 -4.31 6.18 37.65
N ALA A 675 -5.21 5.74 38.50
CA ALA A 675 -6.31 4.86 38.13
C ALA A 675 -7.59 5.67 37.91
N GLN A 676 -8.29 5.41 36.80
CA GLN A 676 -9.55 6.08 36.47
C GLN A 676 -10.69 5.06 36.47
N ILE A 677 -11.66 5.24 37.36
CA ILE A 677 -12.76 4.29 37.58
C ILE A 677 -14.07 4.92 37.15
N ILE A 678 -14.62 4.44 36.03
CA ILE A 678 -15.88 4.90 35.45
C ILE A 678 -16.99 3.96 35.89
N PHE A 679 -17.82 4.38 36.84
CA PHE A 679 -18.96 3.59 37.30
C PHE A 679 -20.27 4.39 37.37
N ALA A 680 -20.18 5.68 37.74
CA ALA A 680 -21.32 6.58 37.83
C ALA A 680 -21.78 7.10 36.45
N THR A 681 -23.07 7.38 36.33
CA THR A 681 -23.66 7.99 35.13
C THR A 681 -23.90 9.48 35.38
N ASP A 682 -23.80 10.29 34.32
CA ASP A 682 -24.03 11.73 34.41
C ASP A 682 -25.51 12.08 34.15
N ASP A 683 -25.83 13.37 34.21
CA ASP A 683 -27.18 13.89 33.99
C ASP A 683 -27.62 13.95 32.50
N SER A 684 -26.88 13.34 31.58
CA SER A 684 -27.22 13.35 30.14
C SER A 684 -28.43 12.49 29.77
N GLY A 685 -28.80 11.53 30.64
CA GLY A 685 -29.87 10.56 30.39
C GLY A 685 -29.47 9.36 29.53
N ALA A 686 -28.24 9.30 29.02
CA ALA A 686 -27.67 8.17 28.29
C ALA A 686 -26.51 7.54 29.07
N ASP A 687 -26.31 6.22 28.94
CA ASP A 687 -25.14 5.57 29.54
C ASP A 687 -23.90 5.79 28.67
N ASN A 688 -23.17 6.86 28.98
CA ASN A 688 -21.99 7.31 28.23
C ASN A 688 -20.68 6.74 28.78
N ARG A 689 -20.70 5.83 29.76
CA ARG A 689 -19.50 5.30 30.42
C ARG A 689 -18.49 4.70 29.43
N LYS A 690 -18.98 3.95 28.43
CA LYS A 690 -18.13 3.37 27.37
C LYS A 690 -17.51 4.44 26.46
N VAL A 691 -18.23 5.53 26.21
CA VAL A 691 -17.76 6.62 25.35
C VAL A 691 -16.68 7.44 26.07
N ILE A 692 -16.92 7.76 27.34
CA ILE A 692 -15.93 8.39 28.22
C ILE A 692 -14.65 7.53 28.29
N PHE A 693 -14.79 6.22 28.51
CA PHE A 693 -13.66 5.28 28.51
C PHE A 693 -12.83 5.34 27.22
N GLN A 694 -13.49 5.29 26.07
CA GLN A 694 -12.83 5.35 24.75
C GLN A 694 -12.11 6.69 24.56
N TYR A 695 -12.76 7.79 24.94
CA TYR A 695 -12.20 9.13 24.86
C TYR A 695 -10.93 9.27 25.71
N ILE A 696 -11.02 8.96 27.01
CA ILE A 696 -9.90 9.12 27.92
C ILE A 696 -8.74 8.19 27.54
N THR A 697 -9.04 6.94 27.18
CA THR A 697 -8.06 5.98 26.67
C THR A 697 -7.30 6.54 25.47
N ALA A 698 -7.99 7.15 24.51
CA ALA A 698 -7.36 7.72 23.33
C ALA A 698 -6.45 8.91 23.69
N VAL A 699 -6.94 9.85 24.50
CA VAL A 699 -6.19 11.06 24.88
C VAL A 699 -4.95 10.74 25.71
N VAL A 700 -5.07 9.86 26.71
CA VAL A 700 -3.92 9.44 27.54
C VAL A 700 -2.86 8.75 26.68
N ARG A 701 -3.27 7.83 25.81
CA ARG A 701 -2.33 7.13 24.91
C ARG A 701 -1.62 8.08 23.95
N GLN A 702 -2.34 9.05 23.39
CA GLN A 702 -1.74 10.08 22.53
C GLN A 702 -0.68 10.89 23.26
N GLN A 703 -0.94 11.29 24.51
CA GLN A 703 0.05 12.00 25.31
C GLN A 703 1.29 11.16 25.62
N ILE A 704 1.11 9.88 25.99
CA ILE A 704 2.22 8.94 26.22
C ILE A 704 3.10 8.86 24.96
N GLN A 705 2.48 8.70 23.79
CA GLN A 705 3.17 8.65 22.50
C GLN A 705 3.90 9.96 22.16
N LYS A 706 3.30 11.11 22.49
CA LYS A 706 3.90 12.44 22.30
C LYS A 706 5.17 12.58 23.15
N LEU A 707 5.08 12.31 24.45
CA LEU A 707 6.21 12.42 25.39
C LEU A 707 7.35 11.43 25.10
N ALA A 708 7.02 10.26 24.55
CA ALA A 708 8.01 9.29 24.11
C ALA A 708 8.78 9.73 22.85
N LYS A 709 8.17 10.55 21.98
CA LYS A 709 8.74 10.98 20.68
C LYS A 709 9.39 12.36 20.69
N GLU A 710 8.65 13.37 21.16
CA GLU A 710 9.01 14.78 20.94
C GLU A 710 10.09 15.26 21.91
N ASP A 711 9.99 14.84 23.17
CA ASP A 711 10.91 15.33 24.21
C ASP A 711 11.84 14.23 24.75
N LYS A 712 11.65 12.96 24.34
CA LYS A 712 12.34 11.76 24.87
C LYS A 712 12.34 11.67 26.41
N ILE A 713 11.39 12.34 27.05
CA ILE A 713 11.32 12.43 28.50
C ILE A 713 10.77 11.12 29.08
N LEU A 714 9.78 10.53 28.40
CA LEU A 714 9.17 9.27 28.84
C LEU A 714 9.81 8.07 28.14
N LYS A 715 10.51 7.22 28.90
CA LYS A 715 11.02 5.93 28.41
C LYS A 715 9.91 4.89 28.48
N LEU A 716 9.66 4.22 27.37
CA LEU A 716 8.68 3.12 27.28
C LEU A 716 9.43 1.79 27.18
N ASP A 717 9.12 0.87 28.10
CA ASP A 717 9.72 -0.46 28.10
C ASP A 717 9.47 -1.18 26.78
N GLY A 718 10.54 -1.73 26.19
CA GLY A 718 10.48 -2.46 24.93
C GLY A 718 10.38 -1.60 23.66
N PHE A 719 10.33 -0.26 23.78
CA PHE A 719 10.35 0.64 22.63
C PHE A 719 11.66 1.42 22.53
N VAL A 720 12.36 1.24 21.41
CA VAL A 720 13.54 2.04 21.04
C VAL A 720 13.31 2.55 19.63
N GLU A 721 13.36 3.87 19.45
CA GLU A 721 13.29 4.48 18.13
C GLU A 721 14.52 4.06 17.31
N ARG A 722 14.30 3.39 16.17
CA ARG A 722 15.37 2.88 15.30
C ARG A 722 15.50 3.79 14.09
N ASN A 723 16.70 4.18 13.70
CA ASN A 723 16.86 4.90 12.44
C ASN A 723 16.62 3.96 11.25
N PHE A 724 16.05 4.50 10.18
CA PHE A 724 15.96 3.78 8.92
C PHE A 724 17.33 3.79 8.22
N GLU A 725 17.94 2.62 8.07
CA GLU A 725 19.17 2.46 7.30
C GLU A 725 18.81 2.33 5.82
N ALA A 726 19.03 3.39 5.06
CA ALA A 726 18.79 3.39 3.63
C ALA A 726 19.81 2.48 2.91
N GLU A 727 19.31 1.58 2.05
CA GLU A 727 20.15 0.85 1.10
C GLU A 727 20.93 1.83 0.21
N LYS A 728 22.14 1.45 -0.24
CA LYS A 728 22.94 2.28 -1.14
C LYS A 728 22.22 2.47 -2.49
N MET A 729 22.03 3.73 -2.88
CA MET A 729 21.47 4.08 -4.18
C MET A 729 22.32 3.49 -5.32
N PRO A 730 21.71 2.89 -6.36
CA PRO A 730 22.43 2.44 -7.55
C PRO A 730 23.27 3.56 -8.16
N SER A 731 24.50 3.24 -8.53
CA SER A 731 25.42 4.15 -9.22
C SER A 731 25.86 3.57 -10.55
N TYR A 732 26.30 4.43 -11.47
CA TYR A 732 26.97 4.04 -12.71
C TYR A 732 28.42 4.55 -12.70
N ASP A 733 29.30 3.89 -13.45
CA ASP A 733 30.67 4.36 -13.68
C ASP A 733 30.71 5.21 -14.95
N GLU A 734 31.08 6.48 -14.81
CA GLU A 734 31.22 7.43 -15.91
C GLU A 734 32.22 6.95 -16.98
N LYS A 735 33.21 6.12 -16.60
CA LYS A 735 34.20 5.57 -17.54
C LYS A 735 33.58 4.65 -18.59
N HIS A 736 32.37 4.15 -18.36
CA HIS A 736 31.65 3.35 -19.34
C HIS A 736 30.96 4.19 -20.43
N PHE A 737 30.98 5.53 -20.32
CA PHE A 737 30.36 6.46 -21.24
C PHE A 737 31.40 7.29 -21.98
N GLU A 738 31.84 6.81 -23.14
CA GLU A 738 32.81 7.47 -24.01
C GLU A 738 32.13 8.41 -25.01
N LEU A 739 30.97 8.01 -25.54
CA LEU A 739 30.21 8.79 -26.53
C LEU A 739 29.17 9.69 -25.87
N CYS A 740 28.63 9.27 -24.73
CA CYS A 740 27.55 9.97 -24.04
C CYS A 740 27.98 10.49 -22.66
N MET A 741 27.07 11.21 -22.00
CA MET A 741 27.16 11.65 -20.62
C MET A 741 25.77 11.61 -19.97
N VAL A 742 25.67 11.02 -18.78
CA VAL A 742 24.42 11.01 -18.02
C VAL A 742 24.28 12.32 -17.25
N GLN A 743 23.11 12.96 -17.32
CA GLN A 743 22.84 14.21 -16.61
C GLN A 743 21.51 14.13 -15.84
N THR A 744 21.51 14.70 -14.64
CA THR A 744 20.31 14.84 -13.80
C THR A 744 19.64 16.18 -14.10
N GLN A 745 18.34 16.13 -14.40
CA GLN A 745 17.49 17.30 -14.63
C GLN A 745 16.90 17.81 -13.29
N GLU A 746 16.56 19.10 -13.24
CA GLU A 746 15.78 19.66 -12.13
C GLU A 746 14.41 18.96 -12.09
N GLY A 747 14.11 18.28 -10.97
CA GLY A 747 12.95 17.38 -10.84
C GLY A 747 13.30 15.89 -10.73
N GLY A 748 14.59 15.52 -10.76
CA GLY A 748 15.06 14.17 -10.46
C GLY A 748 15.04 13.18 -11.63
N GLY A 749 14.73 13.64 -12.84
CA GLY A 749 14.85 12.83 -14.07
C GLY A 749 16.29 12.73 -14.55
N HIS A 750 16.66 11.60 -15.16
CA HIS A 750 17.97 11.41 -15.82
C HIS A 750 17.83 11.32 -17.34
N CYS A 751 18.73 11.99 -18.07
CA CYS A 751 18.91 11.93 -19.51
C CYS A 751 20.34 11.51 -19.89
N LEU A 752 20.53 11.06 -21.14
CA LEU A 752 21.81 10.61 -21.69
C LEU A 752 22.13 11.49 -22.89
N LEU A 753 23.09 12.42 -22.75
CA LEU A 753 23.46 13.38 -23.79
C LEU A 753 24.65 12.86 -24.60
N LEU A 754 24.71 13.13 -25.90
CA LEU A 754 25.90 12.87 -26.72
C LEU A 754 26.98 13.91 -26.47
N ARG A 755 28.26 13.51 -26.32
CA ARG A 755 29.39 14.44 -26.15
C ARG A 755 29.73 15.12 -27.46
N GLU A 756 29.83 16.44 -27.45
CA GLU A 756 30.17 17.22 -28.65
C GLU A 756 31.54 16.81 -29.22
N ALA A 757 32.55 16.66 -28.35
CA ALA A 757 33.89 16.23 -28.73
C ALA A 757 33.97 14.82 -29.33
N ALA A 758 32.97 13.95 -29.10
CA ALA A 758 32.88 12.63 -29.72
C ALA A 758 32.24 12.70 -31.12
N LEU A 759 31.30 13.63 -31.32
CA LEU A 759 30.64 13.89 -32.60
C LEU A 759 31.60 14.59 -33.58
N GLU A 760 32.39 15.55 -33.11
CA GLU A 760 33.35 16.31 -33.94
C GLU A 760 34.47 15.44 -34.54
N LYS A 761 34.78 14.30 -33.91
CA LYS A 761 35.80 13.35 -34.39
C LYS A 761 35.31 12.43 -35.52
N LEU A 762 34.02 12.46 -35.85
CA LEU A 762 33.41 11.57 -36.83
C LEU A 762 33.02 12.37 -38.08
N VAL A 763 33.65 12.06 -39.21
CA VAL A 763 33.34 12.66 -40.50
C VAL A 763 32.82 11.55 -41.41
N PHE A 764 31.57 11.66 -41.85
CA PHE A 764 30.94 10.74 -42.80
C PHE A 764 30.58 11.49 -44.07
N ASN A 765 31.07 11.02 -45.23
CA ASN A 765 30.71 11.61 -46.51
C ASN A 765 29.53 10.87 -47.16
N ARG A 766 29.56 9.54 -47.22
CA ARG A 766 28.51 8.73 -47.87
C ARG A 766 27.35 8.39 -46.92
N TYR A 767 27.63 8.17 -45.64
CA TYR A 767 26.65 7.74 -44.63
C TYR A 767 26.10 8.85 -43.72
N LYS A 768 26.27 10.12 -44.11
CA LYS A 768 25.87 11.28 -43.29
C LYS A 768 24.39 11.27 -42.90
N GLN A 769 23.49 10.98 -43.84
CA GLN A 769 22.05 10.92 -43.56
C GLN A 769 21.68 9.82 -42.54
N ASP A 770 22.37 8.68 -42.57
CA ASP A 770 22.09 7.58 -41.65
C ASP A 770 22.63 7.86 -40.25
N PHE A 771 23.79 8.52 -40.17
CA PHE A 771 24.33 9.04 -38.92
C PHE A 771 23.41 10.10 -38.29
N ASP A 772 22.93 11.07 -39.08
CA ASP A 772 22.01 12.11 -38.62
C ASP A 772 20.68 11.52 -38.10
N LYS A 773 20.14 10.50 -38.80
CA LYS A 773 18.95 9.75 -38.34
C LYS A 773 19.20 9.03 -37.01
N LEU A 774 20.39 8.44 -36.83
CA LEU A 774 20.79 7.77 -35.58
C LEU A 774 20.87 8.75 -34.41
N VAL A 775 21.45 9.93 -34.63
CA VAL A 775 21.52 11.01 -33.63
C VAL A 775 20.13 11.53 -33.28
N ALA A 776 19.28 11.77 -34.28
CA ALA A 776 17.90 12.22 -34.07
C ALA A 776 17.08 11.18 -33.28
N LEU A 777 17.23 9.89 -33.61
CA LEU A 777 16.56 8.79 -32.90
C LEU A 777 17.01 8.72 -31.44
N HIS A 778 18.32 8.79 -31.19
CA HIS A 778 18.87 8.83 -29.83
C HIS A 778 18.30 10.01 -29.02
N ASN A 779 18.32 11.22 -29.58
CA ASN A 779 17.84 12.41 -28.91
C ASN A 779 16.36 12.29 -28.55
N SER A 780 15.52 11.81 -29.48
CA SER A 780 14.09 11.61 -29.21
C SER A 780 13.80 10.65 -28.06
N GLN A 781 14.67 9.65 -27.84
CA GLN A 781 14.46 8.60 -26.85
C GLN A 781 15.14 8.88 -25.49
N HIS A 782 16.29 9.53 -25.49
CA HIS A 782 17.17 9.60 -24.32
C HIS A 782 17.66 11.02 -23.97
N ASN A 783 17.53 11.98 -24.87
CA ASN A 783 17.92 13.38 -24.67
C ASN A 783 16.83 14.36 -25.19
N PRO A 784 15.77 14.61 -24.40
CA PRO A 784 14.65 15.45 -24.81
C PRO A 784 15.04 16.88 -25.21
N SER A 785 16.18 17.37 -24.71
CA SER A 785 16.68 18.71 -25.03
C SER A 785 17.27 18.82 -26.43
N GLY A 786 17.67 17.69 -27.03
CA GLY A 786 18.40 17.64 -28.30
C GLY A 786 19.82 18.24 -28.25
N GLN A 787 20.25 18.80 -27.11
CA GLN A 787 21.55 19.46 -26.98
C GLN A 787 22.64 18.44 -26.64
N SER A 788 23.80 18.55 -27.28
CA SER A 788 25.01 17.77 -26.95
C SER A 788 25.69 18.31 -25.69
N PHE A 789 26.41 17.44 -24.99
CA PHE A 789 27.16 17.77 -23.79
C PHE A 789 28.45 18.51 -24.14
N LYS A 790 28.62 19.73 -23.58
CA LYS A 790 29.81 20.58 -23.70
C LYS A 790 30.55 20.64 -22.37
N GLU A 791 31.86 20.41 -22.36
CA GLU A 791 32.70 20.55 -21.16
C GLU A 791 32.98 22.04 -20.87
N LYS A 792 32.00 22.77 -20.30
CA LYS A 792 32.18 23.96 -19.42
C LYS A 792 30.84 24.45 -18.84
N LYS A 793 30.94 25.15 -17.69
CA LYS A 793 29.93 25.44 -16.64
C LYS A 793 28.50 25.80 -17.09
N ARG A 794 27.56 25.18 -16.35
CA ARG A 794 26.11 25.41 -16.21
C ARG A 794 25.54 26.74 -16.73
N THR A 795 24.47 26.60 -17.50
CA THR A 795 23.23 27.36 -17.29
C THR A 795 22.04 26.45 -17.61
N ALA A 796 21.16 26.27 -16.64
CA ALA A 796 19.92 25.51 -16.78
C ALA A 796 18.89 26.39 -17.48
N THR A 797 18.30 25.90 -18.57
CA THR A 797 17.11 26.52 -19.17
C THR A 797 15.88 25.74 -18.72
N VAL A 798 14.93 26.53 -18.21
CA VAL A 798 13.68 26.15 -17.55
C VAL A 798 12.81 25.28 -18.46
N ALA A 799 12.38 24.12 -17.95
CA ALA A 799 11.28 23.36 -18.53
C ALA A 799 9.96 24.08 -18.23
N GLN A 800 9.33 24.65 -19.27
CA GLN A 800 7.92 25.02 -19.21
C GLN A 800 7.07 23.75 -19.02
N LEU A 801 6.25 23.76 -17.97
CA LEU A 801 5.29 22.70 -17.66
C LEU A 801 4.33 22.50 -18.84
N ASP A 802 4.20 21.23 -19.24
CA ASP A 802 3.30 20.66 -20.25
C ASP A 802 1.80 20.89 -19.89
N LEU A 803 1.32 22.13 -19.85
CA LEU A 803 -0.11 22.47 -19.70
C LEU A 803 -0.88 22.34 -21.03
N ASP A 804 -0.18 22.22 -22.16
CA ASP A 804 -0.80 22.17 -23.49
C ASP A 804 -1.22 20.78 -23.98
N LYS A 805 -0.96 19.72 -23.18
CA LYS A 805 -1.31 18.33 -23.54
C LYS A 805 -2.63 17.84 -22.97
N GLU A 806 -3.26 18.58 -22.05
CA GLU A 806 -4.57 18.20 -21.49
C GLU A 806 -5.73 18.67 -22.40
N PRO A 807 -6.79 17.86 -22.56
CA PRO A 807 -7.98 18.26 -23.30
C PRO A 807 -8.65 19.48 -22.64
N LYS A 808 -8.75 20.59 -23.41
CA LYS A 808 -9.28 21.88 -22.95
C LYS A 808 -10.80 21.91 -23.08
N LEU A 809 -11.46 22.56 -22.12
CA LEU A 809 -12.91 22.77 -22.09
C LEU A 809 -13.34 23.64 -23.29
N GLN A 810 -14.25 23.13 -24.11
CA GLN A 810 -14.85 23.92 -25.19
C GLN A 810 -15.95 24.83 -24.59
N CYS A 811 -15.59 26.08 -24.34
CA CYS A 811 -16.48 27.11 -23.81
C CYS A 811 -16.21 28.41 -24.56
N PRO A 812 -16.96 28.71 -25.63
CA PRO A 812 -16.80 29.96 -26.34
C PRO A 812 -17.17 31.15 -25.43
N PRO A 813 -16.56 32.32 -25.64
CA PRO A 813 -16.96 33.53 -24.92
C PRO A 813 -18.40 33.89 -25.28
N VAL A 814 -19.13 34.45 -24.32
CA VAL A 814 -20.47 35.01 -24.53
C VAL A 814 -20.36 36.48 -24.89
N GLU A 815 -21.17 36.93 -25.86
CA GLU A 815 -21.32 38.35 -26.24
C GLU A 815 -22.14 39.12 -25.19
N LYS A 816 -21.81 38.96 -23.90
CA LYS A 816 -22.45 39.65 -22.78
C LYS A 816 -21.38 40.35 -21.96
N THR A 817 -21.65 41.61 -21.63
CA THR A 817 -20.89 42.39 -20.66
C THR A 817 -21.56 42.29 -19.28
N LYS A 818 -20.91 42.80 -18.23
CA LYS A 818 -21.51 42.83 -16.89
C LYS A 818 -22.85 43.58 -16.86
N ASP A 819 -23.03 44.57 -17.72
CA ASP A 819 -24.24 45.38 -17.76
C ASP A 819 -25.43 44.63 -18.37
N ASP A 820 -25.18 43.58 -19.15
CA ASP A 820 -26.20 42.73 -19.81
C ASP A 820 -26.73 41.61 -18.89
N LEU A 821 -26.20 41.49 -17.66
CA LEU A 821 -26.56 40.44 -16.71
C LEU A 821 -27.68 40.89 -15.75
N ASP A 822 -28.50 39.92 -15.31
CA ASP A 822 -29.64 40.19 -14.42
C ASP A 822 -29.17 40.66 -13.03
N LYS A 823 -29.56 41.88 -12.65
CA LYS A 823 -29.19 42.52 -11.37
C LYS A 823 -30.10 42.06 -10.22
N PRO A 824 -29.60 41.98 -8.98
CA PRO A 824 -28.25 42.35 -8.54
C PRO A 824 -27.20 41.27 -8.85
N LEU A 825 -25.98 41.72 -9.18
CA LEU A 825 -24.83 40.85 -9.41
C LEU A 825 -24.04 40.64 -8.13
N VAL A 826 -23.58 39.42 -7.91
CA VAL A 826 -22.57 39.10 -6.90
C VAL A 826 -21.24 38.91 -7.61
N VAL A 827 -20.27 39.76 -7.31
CA VAL A 827 -18.90 39.64 -7.82
C VAL A 827 -18.02 39.10 -6.70
N LEU A 828 -17.36 37.98 -6.93
CA LEU A 828 -16.44 37.41 -5.95
C LEU A 828 -15.03 38.00 -6.19
N PRO A 829 -14.52 38.86 -5.30
CA PRO A 829 -13.23 39.52 -5.51
C PRO A 829 -12.06 38.52 -5.42
N ALA A 830 -11.06 38.75 -6.28
CA ALA A 830 -9.85 37.95 -6.44
C ALA A 830 -8.99 37.93 -5.18
N THR A 831 -9.27 37.01 -4.25
CA THR A 831 -8.47 36.83 -3.03
C THR A 831 -7.42 35.72 -3.17
N SER A 832 -7.45 34.92 -4.23
CA SER A 832 -6.46 33.86 -4.47
C SER A 832 -5.97 33.70 -5.91
N ILE A 833 -6.63 34.33 -6.90
CA ILE A 833 -6.24 34.25 -8.31
C ILE A 833 -6.50 35.62 -8.98
N SER A 834 -5.47 36.45 -9.12
CA SER A 834 -5.52 37.85 -9.62
C SER A 834 -5.94 38.01 -11.08
N ASN A 835 -6.24 36.91 -11.76
CA ASN A 835 -6.26 36.87 -13.23
C ASN A 835 -7.69 36.85 -13.80
N PHE A 836 -8.73 36.57 -13.01
CA PHE A 836 -10.12 36.57 -13.46
C PHE A 836 -11.10 36.87 -12.31
N GLU A 837 -12.33 37.22 -12.65
CA GLU A 837 -13.42 37.47 -11.71
C GLU A 837 -14.58 36.49 -11.93
N ILE A 838 -15.23 36.06 -10.85
CA ILE A 838 -16.46 35.26 -10.92
C ILE A 838 -17.65 36.16 -10.64
N VAL A 839 -18.62 36.16 -11.55
CA VAL A 839 -19.85 36.94 -11.48
C VAL A 839 -21.04 35.98 -11.41
N ILE A 840 -21.91 36.17 -10.43
CA ILE A 840 -23.15 35.39 -10.27
C ILE A 840 -24.33 36.35 -10.41
N ASP A 841 -25.24 36.06 -11.34
CA ASP A 841 -26.40 36.91 -11.60
C ASP A 841 -27.59 36.60 -10.67
N ALA A 842 -28.68 37.38 -10.82
CA ALA A 842 -29.91 37.16 -10.05
C ALA A 842 -30.57 35.80 -10.33
N LYS A 843 -30.35 35.22 -11.52
CA LYS A 843 -30.84 33.88 -11.93
C LYS A 843 -29.95 32.74 -11.42
N LYS A 844 -28.87 33.04 -10.70
CA LYS A 844 -27.88 32.08 -10.18
C LYS A 844 -27.06 31.40 -11.27
N GLN A 845 -26.90 32.04 -12.43
CA GLN A 845 -25.93 31.66 -13.46
C GLN A 845 -24.54 32.15 -13.05
N VAL A 846 -23.51 31.40 -13.44
CA VAL A 846 -22.11 31.68 -13.06
C VAL A 846 -21.32 32.04 -14.31
N PHE A 847 -20.68 33.20 -14.28
CA PHE A 847 -19.83 33.71 -15.36
C PHE A 847 -18.39 33.92 -14.86
N LEU A 848 -17.43 33.67 -15.73
CA LEU A 848 -16.01 33.99 -15.52
C LEU A 848 -15.63 35.12 -16.47
N LEU A 849 -15.18 36.25 -15.91
CA LEU A 849 -14.63 37.37 -16.66
C LEU A 849 -13.11 37.33 -16.56
N SER A 850 -12.43 37.16 -17.69
CA SER A 850 -10.97 37.07 -17.70
C SER A 850 -10.31 38.44 -17.79
N ASN A 851 -9.30 38.69 -16.96
CA ASN A 851 -8.49 39.92 -16.99
C ASN A 851 -7.13 39.70 -17.70
N PHE A 852 -6.91 38.51 -18.27
CA PHE A 852 -5.66 38.11 -18.93
C PHE A 852 -5.89 37.09 -20.07
N ASP A 853 -4.87 36.90 -20.90
CA ASP A 853 -4.81 35.80 -21.87
C ASP A 853 -4.10 34.60 -21.24
N GLY A 854 -4.71 33.42 -21.29
CA GLY A 854 -4.08 32.22 -20.73
C GLY A 854 -5.04 31.04 -20.53
N VAL A 855 -4.66 30.15 -19.61
CA VAL A 855 -5.46 28.97 -19.27
C VAL A 855 -5.82 29.02 -17.79
N VAL A 856 -7.12 28.96 -17.49
CA VAL A 856 -7.63 28.79 -16.12
C VAL A 856 -7.54 27.31 -15.75
N THR A 857 -6.77 27.02 -14.70
CA THR A 857 -6.54 25.65 -14.24
C THR A 857 -7.78 25.04 -13.59
N HIS A 858 -7.98 23.75 -13.80
CA HIS A 858 -9.02 22.96 -13.15
C HIS A 858 -8.60 22.39 -11.78
N HIS A 859 -7.36 22.65 -11.36
CA HIS A 859 -6.79 22.10 -10.12
C HIS A 859 -7.02 22.99 -8.88
N ARG A 860 -7.55 24.21 -9.05
CA ARG A 860 -7.84 25.14 -7.94
C ARG A 860 -9.33 25.48 -7.86
N PRO A 861 -9.88 25.66 -6.65
CA PRO A 861 -11.30 26.01 -6.50
C PRO A 861 -11.53 27.49 -6.85
N LEU A 862 -12.55 27.75 -7.65
CA LEU A 862 -13.01 29.09 -8.02
C LEU A 862 -13.70 29.79 -6.83
N PHE A 863 -14.46 29.03 -6.03
CA PHE A 863 -15.11 29.48 -4.79
C PHE A 863 -15.56 28.26 -3.97
N LEU A 864 -16.00 28.48 -2.72
CA LEU A 864 -16.33 27.45 -1.74
C LEU A 864 -17.81 27.47 -1.33
N GLY A 865 -18.31 26.30 -0.92
CA GLY A 865 -19.63 26.16 -0.30
C GLY A 865 -19.64 26.48 1.19
N TRP A 866 -20.79 26.93 1.70
CA TRP A 866 -21.03 27.16 3.13
C TRP A 866 -22.00 26.12 3.70
N GLY A 867 -21.73 25.63 4.91
CA GLY A 867 -22.48 24.51 5.48
C GLY A 867 -21.76 23.81 6.61
N GLU A 868 -22.26 22.62 6.95
CA GLU A 868 -21.79 21.80 8.08
C GLU A 868 -21.72 20.32 7.67
N TYR A 869 -20.75 19.58 8.22
CA TYR A 869 -20.71 18.12 8.07
C TYR A 869 -21.70 17.44 9.02
N ARG A 870 -22.42 16.45 8.50
CA ARG A 870 -23.32 15.55 9.24
C ARG A 870 -22.77 14.13 9.18
N THR A 871 -22.95 13.36 10.25
CA THR A 871 -22.47 11.97 10.33
C THR A 871 -23.51 11.00 10.87
N ALA A 872 -23.38 9.73 10.48
CA ALA A 872 -24.21 8.63 10.96
C ALA A 872 -25.72 8.94 10.85
N GLY A 873 -26.48 8.70 11.92
CA GLY A 873 -27.94 8.89 11.94
C GLY A 873 -28.41 10.34 11.69
N GLU A 874 -27.53 11.35 11.79
CA GLU A 874 -27.88 12.71 11.37
C GLU A 874 -28.05 12.84 9.86
N VAL A 875 -27.28 12.08 9.07
CA VAL A 875 -27.36 12.12 7.60
C VAL A 875 -28.75 11.69 7.16
N GLU A 876 -29.23 10.54 7.64
CA GLU A 876 -30.57 10.02 7.31
C GLU A 876 -31.69 10.97 7.75
N LYS A 877 -31.56 11.61 8.93
CA LYS A 877 -32.54 12.59 9.42
C LYS A 877 -32.62 13.81 8.50
N ARG A 878 -31.47 14.33 8.04
CA ARG A 878 -31.41 15.52 7.18
C ARG A 878 -31.84 15.20 5.75
N GLU A 879 -31.51 14.02 5.22
CA GLU A 879 -32.01 13.55 3.92
C GLU A 879 -33.54 13.43 3.90
N LYS A 880 -34.14 12.86 4.96
CA LYS A 880 -35.61 12.84 5.13
C LYS A 880 -36.22 14.24 5.20
N ALA A 881 -35.50 15.20 5.78
CA ALA A 881 -35.89 16.61 5.81
C ALA A 881 -35.65 17.34 4.46
N LYS A 882 -35.26 16.61 3.40
CA LYS A 882 -34.92 17.16 2.07
C LYS A 882 -33.81 18.22 2.12
N ALA A 883 -32.91 18.11 3.10
CA ALA A 883 -31.72 18.94 3.16
C ALA A 883 -30.76 18.57 2.03
N MET A 884 -29.95 19.53 1.62
CA MET A 884 -29.08 19.41 0.48
C MET A 884 -27.73 18.82 0.89
N MET A 885 -27.57 17.52 0.68
CA MET A 885 -26.43 16.74 1.18
C MET A 885 -25.44 16.41 0.05
N LEU A 886 -24.17 16.74 0.25
CA LEU A 886 -23.05 16.34 -0.60
C LEU A 886 -22.32 15.17 0.07
N PRO A 887 -22.44 13.93 -0.43
CA PRO A 887 -21.85 12.77 0.22
C PRO A 887 -20.32 12.87 0.21
N PHE A 888 -19.71 12.62 1.36
CA PHE A 888 -18.28 12.44 1.49
C PHE A 888 -18.00 10.94 1.66
N LYS A 889 -17.69 10.29 0.54
CA LYS A 889 -17.46 8.85 0.46
C LYS A 889 -16.15 8.58 -0.27
N MET A 890 -15.17 8.05 0.45
CA MET A 890 -13.83 7.75 -0.03
C MET A 890 -13.67 6.23 -0.08
N ASP A 891 -14.02 5.67 -1.23
CA ASP A 891 -14.07 4.21 -1.43
C ASP A 891 -12.74 3.61 -1.91
N THR A 892 -11.82 4.44 -2.42
CA THR A 892 -10.59 3.98 -3.06
C THR A 892 -9.41 4.93 -2.79
N PRO A 893 -8.15 4.44 -2.83
CA PRO A 893 -6.96 5.28 -2.83
C PRO A 893 -6.84 6.21 -4.04
N GLU A 894 -7.56 5.92 -5.13
CA GLU A 894 -7.63 6.75 -6.33
C GLU A 894 -8.66 7.89 -6.21
N TYR A 895 -9.30 8.03 -5.05
CA TYR A 895 -10.21 9.13 -4.77
C TYR A 895 -9.52 10.48 -5.00
N LYS A 896 -10.07 11.28 -5.92
CA LYS A 896 -9.51 12.58 -6.29
C LYS A 896 -10.11 13.67 -5.42
N ALA A 897 -9.24 14.44 -4.80
CA ALA A 897 -9.61 15.60 -4.00
C ALA A 897 -8.55 16.68 -4.10
N PHE A 898 -8.86 17.86 -3.56
CA PHE A 898 -7.85 18.89 -3.36
C PHE A 898 -7.21 18.70 -1.98
N PHE A 899 -6.02 18.11 -1.96
CA PHE A 899 -5.26 17.86 -0.73
C PHE A 899 -4.30 19.02 -0.45
N PHE A 900 -4.25 19.47 0.79
CA PHE A 900 -3.36 20.56 1.19
C PHE A 900 -2.97 20.46 2.67
N HIS A 901 -1.97 21.25 3.07
CA HIS A 901 -1.51 21.36 4.46
C HIS A 901 -1.17 22.83 4.75
N ASP A 902 -0.95 23.17 6.02
CA ASP A 902 -0.45 24.51 6.39
C ASP A 902 0.98 24.72 5.86
N SER A 903 1.26 25.89 5.27
CA SER A 903 2.51 26.16 4.55
C SER A 903 3.78 25.97 5.39
N THR A 904 3.67 26.04 6.72
CA THR A 904 4.76 25.86 7.67
C THR A 904 5.04 24.38 8.01
N THR A 905 4.15 23.45 7.63
CA THR A 905 4.21 22.06 8.09
C THR A 905 5.28 21.24 7.35
N PHE A 906 5.46 21.46 6.04
CA PHE A 906 6.41 20.71 5.22
C PHE A 906 7.13 21.62 4.24
N THR A 907 8.45 21.43 4.11
CA THR A 907 9.27 22.15 3.14
C THR A 907 10.10 21.14 2.31
N PRO A 908 10.05 21.18 0.95
CA PRO A 908 9.00 21.84 0.15
C PRO A 908 7.61 21.23 0.46
N GLY A 909 6.57 22.05 0.29
CA GLY A 909 5.18 21.64 0.51
C GLY A 909 4.62 20.76 -0.60
N TYR A 910 3.44 20.18 -0.35
CA TYR A 910 2.69 19.44 -1.36
C TYR A 910 2.16 20.39 -2.43
N PRO A 911 2.14 20.01 -3.73
CA PRO A 911 1.60 20.85 -4.77
C PRO A 911 0.13 21.17 -4.51
N GLU A 912 -0.27 22.45 -4.61
CA GLU A 912 -1.66 22.86 -4.49
C GLU A 912 -2.48 22.50 -5.75
N ALA A 913 -2.65 21.20 -5.97
CA ALA A 913 -3.38 20.65 -7.10
C ALA A 913 -4.31 19.51 -6.68
N VAL A 914 -5.29 19.24 -7.54
CA VAL A 914 -6.14 18.05 -7.39
C VAL A 914 -5.30 16.81 -7.67
N SER A 915 -5.23 15.91 -6.69
CA SER A 915 -4.47 14.67 -6.78
C SER A 915 -5.26 13.48 -6.24
N SER A 916 -4.74 12.27 -6.43
CA SER A 916 -5.27 11.08 -5.75
C SER A 916 -4.92 11.11 -4.26
N LEU A 917 -5.68 10.38 -3.44
CA LEU A 917 -5.31 10.11 -2.05
C LEU A 917 -3.98 9.36 -1.98
N ALA A 918 -3.75 8.38 -2.87
CA ALA A 918 -2.53 7.60 -2.93
C ALA A 918 -1.28 8.49 -3.09
N ASP A 919 -1.32 9.47 -3.99
CA ASP A 919 -0.20 10.40 -4.19
C ASP A 919 0.06 11.27 -2.96
N PHE A 920 -1.01 11.73 -2.31
CA PHE A 920 -0.88 12.53 -1.09
C PHE A 920 -0.34 11.69 0.09
N LEU A 921 -0.79 10.45 0.23
CA LEU A 921 -0.26 9.52 1.24
C LEU A 921 1.22 9.23 1.01
N ARG A 922 1.67 9.01 -0.24
CA ARG A 922 3.10 8.85 -0.56
C ARG A 922 3.93 10.07 -0.19
N PHE A 923 3.41 11.27 -0.43
CA PHE A 923 4.07 12.50 0.02
C PHE A 923 4.22 12.51 1.54
N LEU A 924 3.16 12.17 2.27
CA LEU A 924 3.20 12.07 3.74
C LEU A 924 4.19 11.00 4.23
N GLU A 925 4.26 9.84 3.57
CA GLU A 925 5.27 8.80 3.86
C GLU A 925 6.69 9.33 3.70
N GLY A 926 6.95 10.08 2.63
CA GLY A 926 8.24 10.74 2.40
C GLY A 926 8.58 11.81 3.45
N LYS A 927 7.59 12.25 4.23
CA LYS A 927 7.76 13.16 5.38
C LYS A 927 7.67 12.43 6.73
N GLY A 928 7.73 11.10 6.74
CA GLY A 928 7.73 10.27 7.95
C GLY A 928 6.35 10.02 8.56
N VAL A 929 5.27 10.32 7.83
CA VAL A 929 3.89 10.12 8.31
C VAL A 929 3.27 8.89 7.66
N VAL A 930 2.99 7.86 8.45
CA VAL A 930 2.31 6.63 8.00
C VAL A 930 0.97 6.41 8.67
N LYS A 931 0.00 5.91 7.88
CA LYS A 931 -1.37 5.61 8.31
C LYS A 931 -2.01 6.80 9.06
N PRO A 932 -2.13 7.99 8.44
CA PRO A 932 -2.83 9.11 9.04
C PRO A 932 -4.31 8.77 9.22
N SER A 933 -4.96 9.34 10.25
CA SER A 933 -6.41 9.15 10.41
C SER A 933 -7.16 9.94 9.34
N ILE A 934 -8.16 9.34 8.71
CA ILE A 934 -9.04 10.03 7.76
C ILE A 934 -10.41 10.17 8.42
N ALA A 935 -10.96 11.38 8.47
CA ALA A 935 -12.26 11.57 9.10
C ALA A 935 -13.32 10.68 8.44
N CYS A 936 -14.05 9.90 9.26
CA CYS A 936 -15.13 8.98 8.85
C CYS A 936 -14.71 7.76 7.98
N HIS A 937 -13.41 7.53 7.76
CA HIS A 937 -12.90 6.45 6.91
C HIS A 937 -11.74 5.70 7.57
N ALA A 938 -11.70 4.38 7.43
CA ALA A 938 -10.56 3.56 7.82
C ALA A 938 -9.54 3.50 6.69
N LEU A 939 -8.26 3.69 7.06
CA LEU A 939 -7.12 3.47 6.18
C LEU A 939 -6.37 2.21 6.60
N GLU A 940 -6.40 1.20 5.76
CA GLU A 940 -5.65 -0.05 5.90
C GLU A 940 -4.43 -0.02 4.99
N VAL A 941 -3.31 -0.58 5.46
CA VAL A 941 -2.08 -0.71 4.67
C VAL A 941 -1.91 -2.18 4.30
N VAL A 942 -1.80 -2.47 3.02
CA VAL A 942 -1.67 -3.85 2.50
C VAL A 942 -0.20 -4.26 2.59
N ALA A 943 0.09 -5.28 3.40
CA ALA A 943 1.45 -5.78 3.60
C ALA A 943 2.04 -6.35 2.30
N GLY A 944 3.28 -5.99 1.97
CA GLY A 944 4.01 -6.50 0.81
C GLY A 944 3.66 -5.88 -0.55
N ALA A 945 2.80 -4.86 -0.60
CA ALA A 945 2.41 -4.19 -1.84
C ALA A 945 3.39 -3.07 -2.23
N THR A 946 3.98 -3.18 -3.42
CA THR A 946 4.83 -2.15 -4.03
C THR A 946 3.99 -1.23 -4.92
N ASP A 947 4.11 0.08 -4.73
CA ASP A 947 3.51 1.16 -5.54
C ASP A 947 2.01 1.50 -5.35
N LYS A 948 1.06 0.85 -6.05
CA LYS A 948 -0.32 1.38 -6.22
C LYS A 948 -1.38 0.77 -5.31
N ASP A 949 -1.19 -0.48 -4.88
CA ASP A 949 -2.17 -1.21 -4.05
C ASP A 949 -1.80 -1.24 -2.56
N CYS A 950 -0.99 -0.27 -2.13
CA CYS A 950 -0.47 -0.23 -0.76
C CYS A 950 -1.50 0.20 0.28
N TYR A 951 -2.59 0.83 -0.15
CA TYR A 951 -3.63 1.34 0.72
C TYR A 951 -4.99 0.76 0.35
N LYS A 952 -5.80 0.49 1.36
CA LYS A 952 -7.22 0.22 1.21
C LYS A 952 -7.98 1.19 2.09
N VAL A 953 -9.03 1.80 1.54
CA VAL A 953 -9.88 2.75 2.27
C VAL A 953 -11.27 2.16 2.37
N ASN A 954 -11.82 2.15 3.58
CA ASN A 954 -13.20 1.72 3.83
C ASN A 954 -13.96 2.87 4.48
N ASN A 955 -15.24 3.07 4.15
CA ASN A 955 -16.06 4.04 4.88
C ASN A 955 -16.51 3.43 6.20
N ASP A 956 -16.02 3.97 7.31
CA ASP A 956 -16.39 3.52 8.64
C ASP A 956 -17.74 4.08 9.06
N LYS A 957 -18.03 5.33 8.68
CA LYS A 957 -19.25 6.05 9.04
C LYS A 957 -19.77 6.84 7.85
N LEU A 958 -21.09 6.88 7.69
CA LEU A 958 -21.75 7.79 6.76
C LEU A 958 -21.40 9.24 7.12
N CYS A 959 -20.93 10.00 6.13
CA CYS A 959 -20.59 11.41 6.27
C CYS A 959 -21.05 12.19 5.04
N SER A 960 -21.73 13.31 5.25
CA SER A 960 -22.19 14.17 4.17
C SER A 960 -22.10 15.64 4.59
N PHE A 961 -21.74 16.52 3.66
CA PHE A 961 -21.74 17.95 3.88
C PHE A 961 -23.11 18.52 3.53
N GLU A 962 -23.78 19.14 4.49
CA GLU A 962 -25.04 19.85 4.29
C GLU A 962 -24.74 21.27 3.77
N LEU A 963 -25.03 21.53 2.49
CA LEU A 963 -24.91 22.88 1.92
C LEU A 963 -26.05 23.75 2.44
N LYS A 964 -25.71 24.78 3.23
CA LYS A 964 -26.67 25.73 3.80
C LYS A 964 -26.72 27.01 2.98
N PRO A 965 -27.88 27.69 2.94
CA PRO A 965 -27.95 29.04 2.39
C PRO A 965 -27.02 29.98 3.16
N VAL A 966 -26.52 31.01 2.47
CA VAL A 966 -25.72 32.07 3.10
C VAL A 966 -26.58 32.76 4.18
N PRO A 967 -26.05 32.97 5.40
CA PRO A 967 -26.84 33.58 6.47
C PRO A 967 -27.36 34.97 6.07
N PRO A 968 -28.60 35.32 6.45
CA PRO A 968 -29.14 36.66 6.15
C PRO A 968 -28.23 37.72 6.80
N LYS A 969 -27.81 38.72 6.00
CA LYS A 969 -26.85 39.80 6.33
C LYS A 969 -25.35 39.46 6.22
N SER A 970 -24.96 38.24 5.85
CA SER A 970 -23.55 37.94 5.54
C SER A 970 -23.20 38.36 4.11
N GLU A 971 -22.05 38.99 3.93
CA GLU A 971 -21.53 39.31 2.60
C GLU A 971 -21.14 38.03 1.84
N VAL A 972 -21.42 38.00 0.54
CA VAL A 972 -21.04 36.87 -0.30
C VAL A 972 -19.58 37.04 -0.74
N THR A 973 -18.76 36.06 -0.44
CA THR A 973 -17.32 36.04 -0.69
C THR A 973 -16.90 34.70 -1.29
N TYR A 974 -15.61 34.56 -1.62
CA TYR A 974 -15.00 33.29 -2.01
C TYR A 974 -15.36 32.12 -1.06
N GLN A 975 -15.54 32.40 0.22
CA GLN A 975 -15.73 31.39 1.28
C GLN A 975 -17.15 30.81 1.39
N ASN A 976 -18.14 31.41 0.70
CA ASN A 976 -19.55 31.02 0.79
C ASN A 976 -20.33 31.13 -0.53
N GLY A 977 -19.72 31.65 -1.61
CA GLY A 977 -20.38 31.89 -2.90
C GLY A 977 -21.05 30.66 -3.52
N GLY A 978 -20.54 29.46 -3.24
CA GLY A 978 -21.12 28.21 -3.73
C GLY A 978 -22.51 27.90 -3.17
N SER A 979 -22.85 28.46 -1.99
CA SER A 979 -24.16 28.30 -1.37
C SER A 979 -25.27 29.12 -2.03
N LEU A 980 -24.94 29.95 -3.04
CA LEU A 980 -25.94 30.62 -3.87
C LEU A 980 -26.52 29.71 -4.96
N LEU A 981 -25.85 28.59 -5.26
CA LEU A 981 -26.21 27.70 -6.35
C LEU A 981 -27.14 26.57 -5.86
N LYS A 982 -28.12 26.21 -6.70
CA LYS A 982 -28.94 25.02 -6.49
C LYS A 982 -28.19 23.81 -7.04
N VAL A 983 -27.49 23.09 -6.17
CA VAL A 983 -26.77 21.86 -6.55
C VAL A 983 -27.70 20.66 -6.41
N GLN A 984 -27.87 19.88 -7.47
CA GLN A 984 -28.59 18.59 -7.42
C GLN A 984 -27.67 17.39 -7.69
N LYS A 985 -26.48 17.63 -8.28
CA LYS A 985 -25.48 16.63 -8.65
C LYS A 985 -24.08 17.18 -8.35
N GLN A 986 -23.07 16.30 -8.29
CA GLN A 986 -21.66 16.71 -8.09
C GLN A 986 -21.08 17.54 -9.25
N GLU A 987 -21.81 17.67 -10.36
CA GLU A 987 -21.48 18.53 -11.50
C GLU A 987 -22.65 19.49 -11.79
N ILE A 988 -22.31 20.73 -12.14
CA ILE A 988 -23.24 21.79 -12.51
C ILE A 988 -22.67 22.53 -13.71
N GLY A 989 -23.24 22.31 -14.90
CA GLY A 989 -22.72 22.90 -16.13
C GLY A 989 -21.26 22.49 -16.36
N LYS A 990 -20.36 23.48 -16.37
CA LYS A 990 -18.91 23.31 -16.55
C LYS A 990 -18.13 23.24 -15.23
N LEU A 991 -18.84 23.23 -14.10
CA LEU A 991 -18.27 23.12 -12.76
C LEU A 991 -18.41 21.71 -12.20
N LYS A 992 -17.41 21.27 -11.45
CA LYS A 992 -17.44 20.08 -10.61
C LYS A 992 -17.21 20.45 -9.15
N ILE A 993 -17.88 19.76 -8.25
CA ILE A 993 -17.75 19.95 -6.82
C ILE A 993 -16.83 18.87 -6.28
N MET A 994 -15.75 19.28 -5.62
CA MET A 994 -14.80 18.35 -5.03
C MET A 994 -14.55 18.68 -3.57
N MET A 995 -14.29 17.62 -2.80
CA MET A 995 -13.89 17.75 -1.42
C MET A 995 -12.49 18.37 -1.33
N ARG A 996 -12.33 19.26 -0.35
CA ARG A 996 -11.04 19.82 0.02
C ARG A 996 -10.61 19.15 1.31
N LEU A 997 -9.43 18.55 1.32
CA LEU A 997 -8.93 17.73 2.41
C LEU A 997 -7.66 18.35 2.96
N LYS A 998 -7.71 18.79 4.22
CA LYS A 998 -6.57 19.41 4.89
C LYS A 998 -5.87 18.37 5.75
N PHE A 999 -4.58 18.21 5.57
CA PHE A 999 -3.72 17.54 6.54
C PHE A 999 -3.39 18.50 7.68
N THR A 1000 -3.63 18.05 8.91
CA THR A 1000 -3.21 18.74 10.12
C THR A 1000 -2.39 17.78 10.97
N LYS A 1001 -1.29 18.30 11.50
CA LYS A 1001 -0.51 17.66 12.55
C LYS A 1001 -0.81 18.42 13.84
N SER A 1002 -1.71 17.90 14.66
CA SER A 1002 -2.07 18.49 15.95
C SER A 1002 -1.62 17.60 17.10
N GLU A 1003 -1.78 18.10 18.33
CA GLU A 1003 -1.53 17.31 19.56
C GLU A 1003 -2.39 16.04 19.64
N SER A 1004 -3.56 16.04 18.96
CA SER A 1004 -4.46 14.90 18.88
C SER A 1004 -4.11 13.90 17.76
N GLY A 1005 -2.96 14.07 17.09
CA GLY A 1005 -2.45 13.18 16.05
C GLY A 1005 -2.39 13.81 14.64
N ALA A 1006 -1.83 13.04 13.71
CA ALA A 1006 -1.75 13.40 12.29
C ALA A 1006 -2.99 12.88 11.54
N GLY A 1007 -3.77 13.80 10.95
CA GLY A 1007 -5.03 13.44 10.31
C GLY A 1007 -5.35 14.26 9.06
N ILE A 1008 -6.23 13.69 8.23
CA ILE A 1008 -6.77 14.29 7.02
C ILE A 1008 -8.24 14.62 7.30
N TYR A 1009 -8.56 15.91 7.31
CA TYR A 1009 -9.86 16.43 7.70
C TYR A 1009 -10.54 17.14 6.55
N PRO A 1010 -11.84 16.90 6.35
CA PRO A 1010 -12.59 17.56 5.29
C PRO A 1010 -12.85 19.02 5.65
N GLN A 1011 -12.72 19.85 4.63
CA GLN A 1011 -12.94 21.29 4.65
C GLN A 1011 -14.09 21.62 3.71
N LYS A 1012 -14.56 22.88 3.74
CA LYS A 1012 -15.61 23.38 2.84
C LYS A 1012 -15.37 22.90 1.40
N PRO A 1013 -16.33 22.18 0.77
CA PRO A 1013 -16.21 21.74 -0.61
C PRO A 1013 -15.95 22.90 -1.56
N GLY A 1014 -15.13 22.68 -2.58
CA GLY A 1014 -14.80 23.67 -3.60
C GLY A 1014 -15.51 23.41 -4.91
N PHE A 1015 -15.77 24.49 -5.66
CA PHE A 1015 -16.28 24.46 -7.03
C PHE A 1015 -15.10 24.69 -7.98
N PHE A 1016 -14.83 23.69 -8.82
CA PHE A 1016 -13.69 23.66 -9.74
C PHE A 1016 -14.21 23.62 -11.18
N LEU A 1017 -13.39 24.04 -12.15
CA LEU A 1017 -13.69 23.74 -13.55
C LEU A 1017 -13.63 22.21 -13.78
N ALA A 1018 -14.48 21.70 -14.67
CA ALA A 1018 -14.43 20.30 -15.06
C ALA A 1018 -13.11 19.94 -15.77
N GLN A 1019 -12.64 20.84 -16.65
CA GLN A 1019 -11.41 20.76 -17.46
C GLN A 1019 -10.75 22.15 -17.55
N PRO A 1020 -9.45 22.26 -17.94
CA PRO A 1020 -8.79 23.55 -18.15
C PRO A 1020 -9.52 24.41 -19.18
N LEU A 1021 -9.66 25.72 -18.95
CA LEU A 1021 -10.34 26.65 -19.85
C LEU A 1021 -9.36 27.68 -20.43
N SER A 1022 -9.21 27.71 -21.75
CA SER A 1022 -8.52 28.82 -22.42
C SER A 1022 -9.38 30.08 -22.37
N VAL A 1023 -8.78 31.18 -21.92
CA VAL A 1023 -9.44 32.47 -21.78
C VAL A 1023 -8.65 33.57 -22.49
N ALA A 1024 -9.37 34.54 -23.04
CA ALA A 1024 -8.83 35.76 -23.60
C ALA A 1024 -9.20 36.96 -22.73
N LYS A 1025 -8.31 37.94 -22.65
CA LYS A 1025 -8.48 39.13 -21.83
C LYS A 1025 -9.75 39.90 -22.24
N GLY A 1026 -10.54 40.29 -21.25
CA GLY A 1026 -11.77 41.06 -21.42
C GLY A 1026 -12.99 40.24 -21.86
N GLN A 1027 -12.84 38.94 -22.08
CA GLN A 1027 -13.93 38.06 -22.49
C GLN A 1027 -14.65 37.43 -21.29
N MET A 1028 -15.95 37.19 -21.45
CA MET A 1028 -16.80 36.56 -20.45
C MET A 1028 -17.20 35.15 -20.89
N TYR A 1029 -17.21 34.20 -19.95
CA TYR A 1029 -17.47 32.78 -20.21
C TYR A 1029 -18.57 32.28 -19.28
N GLN A 1030 -19.66 31.73 -19.83
CA GLN A 1030 -20.72 31.14 -19.02
C GLN A 1030 -20.35 29.72 -18.56
N LEU A 1031 -20.30 29.52 -17.25
CA LEU A 1031 -19.92 28.26 -16.60
C LEU A 1031 -21.13 27.42 -16.14
N VAL A 1032 -22.24 28.07 -15.76
CA VAL A 1032 -23.49 27.42 -15.28
C VAL A 1032 -24.70 27.92 -16.04
#